data_AF-A0AAJ7E481-F1
#
_entry.id   AF-A0AAJ7E481-F1
#
_cell.length_a   1.000
_cell.length_b   1.000
_cell.length_c   1.000
_cell.angle_alpha   90.00
_cell.angle_beta   90.00
_cell.angle_gamma   90.00
#
_symmetry.space_group_name_H-M   'P 1'
#
loop_
_entity.id
_entity.type
_entity.pdbx_description
1 polymer ?
#
loop_
_entity_poly.entity_id
_entity_poly.type
_entity_poly.pdbx_seq_one_letter_code
_entity_poly.pdbx_strand_id
1 'polypeptide(L)'
;MDKIYFFVNGQRYTSNGSDVDESTSLNDYLRNTLGLFGTKSMCNEGGCGACVVSVAQYNPVTKAKDVFAVNSCLVHILSCHTWEITTIEGLGNQRVGYHPLQSRLAMFNGTQCGYCTPGLIMNMYSLYKSSSKKLTTQEIERSFGSNICRCTGYRPILDSFKSFANDTDPQIQDLEDLDQMKCLKPYQNDCNLLDEEWCVIEKTKKLQLEGSKPNRWYKAFTLQDVFKILAKEGVDSYRLVAGNTGKGVYPIKEEPRVHIDISSIEGLKDATRSVNLVLGGGMSLTEMMRVFKVHAKYNEDFQYLEHFYEHLELVAHIPVRNIGTIGGNLALKNAHNEFPSDIFLLLQTVEAMVAVVDNNLHKTDVSMSDFLKLDLRNKLIVDVKLPPLSSNDIIRTYKIMPRAQNAHAIVNAGFLFQLSSSNVTSCCLVFGNISPDFIRAKETERLLKGLDLYKDESLQKALAKLSQEIVPKEFPTEPSPHCRKAIALGLFYKAILSQAPSVNPRFKSGGSLLNRPVSSGTQTFDTDKSIWPLNQPVQKLEGLTQCSGEVRYSCDMRYSQRDVHVAFVLATEAVADIKNINATDALKVPGVIAFFSAKDIPGKNSFTPLDVPWQDVVEEILASKRVSYYGQPIGLIVAGNQKLAIKAAELVQVKYKKIADPVLTISDVLVAPDKDKRLRKDVSTKASDRGKETTHVVKGEFTIPDQYHYTMETQSCAVTPTSRGLELRSATQWMDLVHVAVARTVNLPLNCVEVSVPRLGGGYGGKGSRSAQVACACALAAHLLRRPAHLVMPLTHNMHAIGKRSACLFQYELGVNDAGVVQYLNITYYSDCGCSYNDTQTYYLADSLNNLYDSKRFNITGYSVLTDKASNTWCRAPATTEAAAIMEHIMERIAHVTKKDPIDVRIANLAQKNDPLKEMIATFKMEINYDDRKSEIAEYNKRNAWKKRALKLSIMSFKIEYSGNYPVTISVYHGDGSVLISHGGIEMGQGINTKVAQVCAYALGIPLDKVQVKGADSFVSPNAMASNGSITSECVAYATLKACKELLKRLEPAKKGIKEPTWEQIVKKSYDNGVNLQTSSMTSPLDSLLGYDVYGVCCTEVCLDVLTGQHQVLRVDILEDTGQSISPNVDVGQIEGAFVMGLGLWTCERLQYARSGRLLTDRTWTYKPPGALDIPIDFRINFRRNSTNNAGVLRSKATGEPALVLAVAVTLALHEALLEGRKEFGYEDHDWLHVDTPYSIENIMKALAHKIQSFKLQ
;
A
#
# COMPACT_ATOMS: atom_id res chain seq x y z
N MET A 1 -11.52 -29.74 -30.06
CA MET A 1 -10.97 -28.44 -29.67
C MET A 1 -9.61 -28.69 -29.06
N ASP A 2 -8.62 -27.89 -29.41
CA ASP A 2 -7.30 -28.00 -28.79
C ASP A 2 -7.40 -27.70 -27.29
N LYS A 3 -6.45 -28.23 -26.51
CA LYS A 3 -6.32 -28.01 -25.07
C LYS A 3 -4.92 -27.51 -24.79
N ILE A 4 -4.80 -26.55 -23.88
CA ILE A 4 -3.53 -26.32 -23.21
C ILE A 4 -3.39 -27.30 -22.06
N TYR A 5 -2.15 -27.65 -21.73
CA TYR A 5 -1.82 -28.32 -20.49
C TYR A 5 -0.76 -27.50 -19.75
N PHE A 6 -0.77 -27.58 -18.42
CA PHE A 6 0.15 -26.89 -17.53
C PHE A 6 0.19 -27.64 -16.20
N PHE A 7 1.11 -27.27 -15.31
CA PHE A 7 1.24 -27.89 -14.00
C PHE A 7 1.00 -26.84 -12.92
N VAL A 8 0.29 -27.22 -11.85
CA VAL A 8 0.17 -26.41 -10.63
C VAL A 8 0.58 -27.29 -9.47
N ASN A 9 1.63 -26.89 -8.76
CA ASN A 9 2.20 -27.62 -7.62
C ASN A 9 2.52 -29.09 -7.97
N GLY A 10 3.09 -29.31 -9.17
CA GLY A 10 3.45 -30.64 -9.68
C GLY A 10 2.30 -31.43 -10.31
N GLN A 11 1.05 -31.03 -10.10
CA GLN A 11 -0.11 -31.71 -10.69
C GLN A 11 -0.43 -31.15 -12.08
N ARG A 12 -0.64 -32.05 -13.06
CA ARG A 12 -1.01 -31.69 -14.43
C ARG A 12 -2.49 -31.30 -14.54
N TYR A 13 -2.75 -30.21 -15.22
CA TYR A 13 -4.09 -29.71 -15.56
C TYR A 13 -4.21 -29.47 -17.06
N THR A 14 -5.44 -29.52 -17.57
CA THR A 14 -5.76 -29.15 -18.95
C THR A 14 -6.92 -28.17 -18.98
N SER A 15 -6.89 -27.24 -19.92
CA SER A 15 -7.99 -26.31 -20.16
C SER A 15 -8.11 -26.05 -21.66
N ASN A 16 -9.33 -25.97 -22.16
CA ASN A 16 -9.62 -25.47 -23.51
C ASN A 16 -10.35 -24.12 -23.43
N GLY A 17 -10.49 -23.44 -24.57
CA GLY A 17 -11.16 -22.14 -24.63
C GLY A 17 -12.66 -22.14 -24.29
N SER A 18 -13.33 -23.31 -24.26
CA SER A 18 -14.71 -23.41 -23.78
C SER A 18 -14.82 -23.62 -22.27
N ASP A 19 -13.73 -24.00 -21.59
CA ASP A 19 -13.71 -24.20 -20.13
C ASP A 19 -13.55 -22.89 -19.35
N VAL A 20 -13.08 -21.83 -20.01
CA VAL A 20 -12.68 -20.55 -19.38
C VAL A 20 -13.13 -19.36 -20.23
N ASP A 21 -13.52 -18.28 -19.56
CA ASP A 21 -13.89 -17.00 -20.18
C ASP A 21 -12.65 -16.27 -20.73
N GLU A 22 -12.82 -15.44 -21.78
CA GLU A 22 -11.76 -14.65 -22.42
C GLU A 22 -10.96 -13.72 -21.50
N SER A 23 -11.49 -13.42 -20.31
CA SER A 23 -10.85 -12.58 -19.32
C SER A 23 -10.19 -13.37 -18.17
N THR A 24 -10.33 -14.70 -18.14
CA THR A 24 -9.95 -15.56 -17.00
C THR A 24 -8.44 -15.46 -16.74
N SER A 25 -8.08 -14.86 -15.61
CA SER A 25 -6.68 -14.78 -15.21
C SER A 25 -6.23 -16.08 -14.54
N LEU A 26 -4.92 -16.29 -14.47
CA LEU A 26 -4.35 -17.38 -13.68
C LEU A 26 -4.79 -17.27 -12.21
N ASN A 27 -4.89 -16.05 -11.66
CA ASN A 27 -5.37 -15.86 -10.29
C ASN A 27 -6.81 -16.35 -10.10
N ASP A 28 -7.70 -16.02 -11.04
CA ASP A 28 -9.09 -16.46 -10.99
C ASP A 28 -9.18 -17.98 -11.07
N TYR A 29 -8.39 -18.61 -11.95
CA TYR A 29 -8.38 -20.06 -12.12
C TYR A 29 -7.88 -20.77 -10.85
N LEU A 30 -6.76 -20.31 -10.26
CA LEU A 30 -6.22 -20.85 -9.02
C LEU A 30 -7.26 -20.80 -7.88
N ARG A 31 -7.91 -19.65 -7.71
CA ARG A 31 -8.83 -19.43 -6.59
C ARG A 31 -10.21 -20.05 -6.81
N ASN A 32 -10.82 -19.79 -7.97
CA ASN A 32 -12.22 -20.10 -8.22
C ASN A 32 -12.42 -21.50 -8.83
N THR A 33 -11.40 -22.03 -9.53
CA THR A 33 -11.48 -23.36 -10.15
C THR A 33 -10.75 -24.41 -9.33
N LEU A 34 -9.50 -24.14 -8.91
CA LEU A 34 -8.71 -25.11 -8.14
C LEU A 34 -8.92 -25.02 -6.62
N GLY A 35 -9.52 -23.93 -6.13
CA GLY A 35 -9.73 -23.72 -4.70
C GLY A 35 -8.43 -23.52 -3.91
N LEU A 36 -7.38 -22.99 -4.56
CA LEU A 36 -6.11 -22.58 -3.99
C LEU A 36 -6.15 -21.08 -3.67
N PHE A 37 -6.48 -20.77 -2.42
CA PHE A 37 -6.77 -19.40 -1.98
C PHE A 37 -5.58 -18.70 -1.33
N GLY A 38 -4.44 -19.38 -1.17
CA GLY A 38 -3.23 -18.80 -0.63
C GLY A 38 -2.74 -17.64 -1.49
N THR A 39 -2.79 -17.77 -2.82
CA THR A 39 -2.58 -16.63 -3.72
C THR A 39 -3.77 -15.66 -3.62
N LYS A 40 -3.51 -14.42 -3.23
CA LYS A 40 -4.56 -13.42 -2.95
C LYS A 40 -4.84 -12.53 -4.16
N SER A 41 -5.99 -11.84 -4.13
CA SER A 41 -6.39 -10.83 -5.13
C SER A 41 -6.70 -9.49 -4.44
N MET A 42 -6.32 -8.38 -5.06
CA MET A 42 -6.56 -7.03 -4.51
C MET A 42 -6.74 -6.02 -5.63
N CYS A 43 -5.66 -5.67 -6.34
CA CYS A 43 -5.70 -4.60 -7.35
C CYS A 43 -6.09 -5.08 -8.75
N ASN A 44 -5.75 -6.32 -9.13
CA ASN A 44 -5.84 -6.83 -10.51
C ASN A 44 -5.06 -6.02 -11.57
N GLU A 45 -4.05 -5.27 -11.11
CA GLU A 45 -3.29 -4.30 -11.94
C GLU A 45 -1.79 -4.58 -11.98
N GLY A 46 -1.30 -5.57 -11.23
CA GLY A 46 0.13 -5.84 -11.05
C GLY A 46 0.86 -4.88 -10.09
N GLY A 47 0.16 -3.92 -9.47
CA GLY A 47 0.79 -2.90 -8.63
C GLY A 47 1.05 -3.30 -7.16
N CYS A 48 0.33 -4.28 -6.61
CA CYS A 48 0.40 -4.60 -5.17
C CYS A 48 1.29 -5.80 -4.78
N GLY A 49 1.53 -6.74 -5.70
CA GLY A 49 2.31 -7.97 -5.42
C GLY A 49 1.60 -9.09 -4.63
N ALA A 50 0.35 -8.93 -4.18
CA ALA A 50 -0.34 -9.96 -3.38
C ALA A 50 -0.68 -11.26 -4.15
N CYS A 51 -0.72 -11.20 -5.48
CA CYS A 51 -1.08 -12.32 -6.36
C CYS A 51 0.15 -13.04 -6.97
N VAL A 52 1.34 -12.82 -6.43
CA VAL A 52 2.57 -13.38 -7.02
C VAL A 52 2.61 -14.90 -6.87
N VAL A 53 2.98 -15.58 -7.96
CA VAL A 53 3.28 -17.02 -8.02
C VAL A 53 4.62 -17.22 -8.74
N SER A 54 5.24 -18.38 -8.54
CA SER A 54 6.46 -18.75 -9.27
C SER A 54 6.10 -19.57 -10.50
N VAL A 55 6.80 -19.33 -11.60
CA VAL A 55 6.61 -20.02 -12.87
C VAL A 55 7.96 -20.53 -13.36
N ALA A 56 8.00 -21.80 -13.78
CA ALA A 56 9.09 -22.34 -14.57
C ALA A 56 8.62 -22.60 -16.01
N GLN A 57 9.37 -22.12 -17.00
CA GLN A 57 9.06 -22.27 -18.42
C GLN A 57 10.34 -22.40 -19.25
N TYR A 58 10.30 -23.18 -20.33
CA TYR A 58 11.37 -23.22 -21.32
C TYR A 58 11.45 -21.93 -22.13
N ASN A 59 12.65 -21.35 -22.18
CA ASN A 59 12.95 -20.22 -23.03
C ASN A 59 12.94 -20.65 -24.51
N PRO A 60 12.19 -19.97 -25.39
CA PRO A 60 12.13 -20.34 -26.80
C PRO A 60 13.47 -20.28 -27.53
N VAL A 61 14.43 -19.45 -27.10
CA VAL A 61 15.74 -19.30 -27.74
C VAL A 61 16.76 -20.23 -27.09
N THR A 62 17.03 -20.04 -25.80
CA THR A 62 18.11 -20.77 -25.11
C THR A 62 17.75 -22.23 -24.82
N LYS A 63 16.47 -22.60 -24.94
CA LYS A 63 15.89 -23.89 -24.55
C LYS A 63 16.14 -24.25 -23.06
N ALA A 64 16.68 -23.33 -22.27
CA ALA A 64 16.85 -23.48 -20.83
C ALA A 64 15.51 -23.27 -20.12
N LYS A 65 15.34 -23.90 -18.96
CA LYS A 65 14.16 -23.73 -18.11
C LYS A 65 14.40 -22.58 -17.13
N ASP A 66 13.77 -21.44 -17.40
CA ASP A 66 13.85 -20.25 -16.56
C ASP A 66 12.78 -20.32 -15.44
N VAL A 67 13.15 -19.93 -14.23
CA VAL A 67 12.23 -19.74 -13.10
C VAL A 67 12.10 -18.25 -12.80
N PHE A 68 10.88 -17.73 -12.68
CA PHE A 68 10.63 -16.32 -12.39
C PHE A 68 9.27 -16.10 -11.72
N ALA A 69 9.12 -14.94 -11.08
CA ALA A 69 7.87 -14.53 -10.45
C ALA A 69 6.94 -13.84 -11.47
N VAL A 70 5.62 -14.09 -11.38
CA VAL A 70 4.59 -13.40 -12.17
C VAL A 70 3.44 -12.90 -11.29
N ASN A 71 2.82 -11.77 -11.68
CA ASN A 71 1.53 -11.38 -11.11
C ASN A 71 0.41 -12.19 -11.76
N SER A 72 -0.11 -13.20 -11.05
CA SER A 72 -1.12 -14.12 -11.62
C SER A 72 -2.42 -13.43 -12.08
N CYS A 73 -2.75 -12.23 -11.57
CA CYS A 73 -3.92 -11.46 -12.03
C CYS A 73 -3.75 -10.88 -13.44
N LEU A 74 -2.51 -10.70 -13.91
CA LEU A 74 -2.23 -10.16 -15.24
C LEU A 74 -2.12 -11.25 -16.30
N VAL A 75 -1.71 -12.46 -15.91
CA VAL A 75 -1.55 -13.61 -16.80
C VAL A 75 -2.91 -14.19 -17.17
N HIS A 76 -3.16 -14.39 -18.47
CA HIS A 76 -4.35 -15.11 -18.95
C HIS A 76 -4.10 -16.62 -18.87
N ILE A 77 -5.08 -17.41 -18.42
CA ILE A 77 -4.86 -18.85 -18.21
C ILE A 77 -4.46 -19.60 -19.49
N LEU A 78 -4.99 -19.19 -20.66
CA LEU A 78 -4.65 -19.81 -21.95
C LEU A 78 -3.20 -19.52 -22.40
N SER A 79 -2.52 -18.55 -21.81
CA SER A 79 -1.08 -18.31 -22.04
C SER A 79 -0.19 -19.32 -21.31
N CYS A 80 -0.72 -20.04 -20.33
CA CYS A 80 0.06 -20.92 -19.44
C CYS A 80 0.43 -22.27 -20.07
N HIS A 81 0.26 -22.47 -21.39
CA HIS A 81 0.62 -23.72 -22.05
C HIS A 81 2.08 -24.11 -21.73
N THR A 82 2.26 -25.32 -21.22
CA THR A 82 3.52 -25.91 -20.72
C THR A 82 4.17 -25.20 -19.54
N TRP A 83 3.47 -24.31 -18.83
CA TRP A 83 4.00 -23.68 -17.63
C TRP A 83 3.97 -24.64 -16.45
N GLU A 84 4.99 -24.55 -15.60
CA GLU A 84 4.98 -25.16 -14.27
C GLU A 84 4.82 -24.07 -13.22
N ILE A 85 3.64 -24.02 -12.61
CA ILE A 85 3.26 -22.99 -11.64
C ILE A 85 3.42 -23.55 -10.23
N THR A 86 4.10 -22.80 -9.36
CA THR A 86 4.16 -23.07 -7.93
C THR A 86 3.45 -21.94 -7.19
N THR A 87 2.44 -22.31 -6.39
CA THR A 87 1.74 -21.40 -5.46
C THR A 87 2.31 -21.54 -4.05
N ILE A 88 1.82 -20.72 -3.11
CA ILE A 88 2.29 -20.77 -1.72
C ILE A 88 2.01 -22.12 -1.06
N GLU A 89 0.87 -22.74 -1.39
CA GLU A 89 0.48 -24.06 -0.90
C GLU A 89 1.41 -25.17 -1.42
N GLY A 90 2.04 -24.94 -2.58
CA GLY A 90 3.00 -25.87 -3.18
C GLY A 90 4.37 -25.89 -2.49
N LEU A 91 4.69 -24.91 -1.64
CA LEU A 91 5.95 -24.89 -0.90
C LEU A 91 5.91 -25.74 0.37
N GLY A 92 4.75 -25.80 1.03
CA GLY A 92 4.59 -26.41 2.34
C GLY A 92 3.38 -25.88 3.10
N ASN A 93 2.96 -26.61 4.13
CA ASN A 93 1.81 -26.30 4.99
C ASN A 93 1.89 -27.11 6.30
N GLN A 94 0.91 -26.94 7.19
CA GLN A 94 0.87 -27.64 8.47
C GLN A 94 0.93 -29.18 8.35
N ARG A 95 0.42 -29.77 7.26
CA ARG A 95 0.33 -31.23 7.10
C ARG A 95 1.64 -31.86 6.64
N VAL A 96 2.37 -31.21 5.74
CA VAL A 96 3.60 -31.76 5.12
C VAL A 96 4.89 -31.10 5.63
N GLY A 97 4.76 -30.05 6.43
CA GLY A 97 5.88 -29.23 6.89
C GLY A 97 5.93 -27.89 6.15
N TYR A 98 6.35 -26.85 6.87
CA TYR A 98 6.51 -25.50 6.32
C TYR A 98 7.86 -25.36 5.62
N HIS A 99 7.87 -24.66 4.49
CA HIS A 99 9.12 -24.31 3.80
C HIS A 99 9.95 -23.32 4.64
N PRO A 100 11.30 -23.34 4.59
CA PRO A 100 12.14 -22.40 5.34
C PRO A 100 11.76 -20.92 5.18
N LEU A 101 11.40 -20.50 3.95
CA LEU A 101 10.88 -19.14 3.70
C LEU A 101 9.59 -18.82 4.48
N GLN A 102 8.69 -19.79 4.63
CA GLN A 102 7.44 -19.61 5.39
C GLN A 102 7.74 -19.50 6.88
N SER A 103 8.56 -20.41 7.41
CA SER A 103 8.94 -20.45 8.83
C SER A 103 9.77 -19.23 9.24
N ARG A 104 10.78 -18.85 8.44
CA ARG A 104 11.65 -17.69 8.74
C ARG A 104 10.87 -16.39 8.77
N LEU A 105 9.97 -16.18 7.82
CA LEU A 105 9.15 -14.96 7.79
C LEU A 105 8.19 -14.88 8.97
N ALA A 106 7.62 -16.02 9.39
CA ALA A 106 6.79 -16.09 10.58
C ALA A 106 7.60 -15.80 11.85
N MET A 107 8.78 -16.43 12.00
CA MET A 107 9.70 -16.28 13.14
C MET A 107 10.13 -14.83 13.35
N PHE A 108 10.43 -14.11 12.28
CA PHE A 108 10.80 -12.69 12.32
C PHE A 108 9.60 -11.74 12.50
N ASN A 109 8.39 -12.26 12.67
CA ASN A 109 7.15 -11.48 12.72
C ASN A 109 6.92 -10.62 11.47
N GLY A 110 7.40 -11.09 10.32
CA GLY A 110 7.22 -10.46 9.00
C GLY A 110 5.80 -10.58 8.45
N THR A 111 4.83 -11.00 9.26
CA THR A 111 3.41 -11.13 8.91
C THR A 111 2.51 -10.63 10.04
N GLN A 112 1.58 -9.75 9.71
CA GLN A 112 0.55 -9.24 10.64
C GLN A 112 -0.84 -9.65 10.17
N CYS A 113 -1.47 -8.90 9.26
CA CYS A 113 -2.80 -9.29 8.75
C CYS A 113 -2.74 -10.57 7.90
N GLY A 114 -1.59 -10.85 7.27
CA GLY A 114 -1.32 -12.06 6.49
C GLY A 114 -1.65 -11.98 4.99
N TYR A 115 -2.32 -10.92 4.52
CA TYR A 115 -2.88 -10.91 3.16
C TYR A 115 -1.82 -10.76 2.05
N CYS A 116 -0.78 -9.95 2.27
CA CYS A 116 0.35 -9.79 1.35
C CYS A 116 1.38 -10.92 1.43
N THR A 117 1.38 -11.66 2.54
CA THR A 117 2.45 -12.58 2.96
C THR A 117 2.75 -13.66 1.91
N PRO A 118 1.75 -14.33 1.32
CA PRO A 118 1.99 -15.32 0.25
C PRO A 118 2.75 -14.74 -0.94
N GLY A 119 2.36 -13.54 -1.41
CA GLY A 119 3.01 -12.91 -2.56
C GLY A 119 4.47 -12.52 -2.29
N LEU A 120 4.79 -12.10 -1.06
CA LEU A 120 6.16 -11.81 -0.63
C LEU A 120 7.04 -13.06 -0.64
N ILE A 121 6.55 -14.16 -0.05
CA ILE A 121 7.27 -15.45 -0.03
C ILE A 121 7.48 -15.97 -1.45
N MET A 122 6.46 -15.92 -2.31
CA MET A 122 6.59 -16.40 -3.70
C MET A 122 7.55 -15.55 -4.53
N ASN A 123 7.67 -14.25 -4.25
CA ASN A 123 8.69 -13.40 -4.85
C ASN A 123 10.10 -13.82 -4.41
N MET A 124 10.30 -14.04 -3.10
CA MET A 124 11.58 -14.51 -2.56
C MET A 124 11.96 -15.89 -3.12
N TYR A 125 11.00 -16.82 -3.15
CA TYR A 125 11.20 -18.17 -3.69
C TYR A 125 11.64 -18.13 -5.15
N SER A 126 10.98 -17.30 -5.96
CA SER A 126 11.34 -17.15 -7.38
C SER A 126 12.72 -16.53 -7.55
N LEU A 127 13.06 -15.50 -6.75
CA LEU A 127 14.40 -14.90 -6.76
C LEU A 127 15.46 -15.96 -6.43
N TYR A 128 15.26 -16.71 -5.35
CA TYR A 128 16.18 -17.75 -4.89
C TYR A 128 16.35 -18.87 -5.94
N LYS A 129 15.26 -19.38 -6.52
CA LYS A 129 15.31 -20.42 -7.57
C LYS A 129 15.89 -19.94 -8.89
N SER A 130 15.72 -18.65 -9.22
CA SER A 130 16.27 -18.08 -10.45
C SER A 130 17.76 -17.78 -10.39
N SER A 131 18.32 -17.69 -9.17
CA SER A 131 19.72 -17.34 -8.98
C SER A 131 20.63 -18.56 -9.07
N SER A 132 21.57 -18.54 -10.01
CA SER A 132 22.69 -19.50 -10.06
C SER A 132 23.85 -19.13 -9.13
N LYS A 133 23.76 -17.95 -8.49
CA LYS A 133 24.79 -17.40 -7.61
C LYS A 133 24.25 -17.14 -6.21
N LYS A 134 25.18 -17.03 -5.27
CA LYS A 134 24.96 -16.52 -3.91
C LYS A 134 24.37 -15.09 -3.98
N LEU A 135 23.20 -14.87 -3.36
CA LEU A 135 22.49 -13.57 -3.36
C LEU A 135 23.05 -12.64 -2.28
N THR A 136 23.14 -11.35 -2.58
CA THR A 136 23.53 -10.32 -1.60
C THR A 136 22.31 -9.72 -0.89
N THR A 137 22.53 -9.14 0.29
CA THR A 137 21.51 -8.41 1.06
C THR A 137 20.89 -7.28 0.23
N GLN A 138 21.71 -6.57 -0.56
CA GLN A 138 21.27 -5.46 -1.41
C GLN A 138 20.36 -5.93 -2.56
N GLU A 139 20.67 -7.05 -3.20
CA GLU A 139 19.84 -7.63 -4.27
C GLU A 139 18.49 -8.11 -3.73
N ILE A 140 18.50 -8.74 -2.56
CA ILE A 140 17.27 -9.19 -1.88
C ILE A 140 16.41 -7.98 -1.51
N GLU A 141 16.96 -6.95 -0.85
CA GLU A 141 16.19 -5.76 -0.47
C GLU A 141 15.58 -5.05 -1.70
N ARG A 142 16.35 -4.87 -2.78
CA ARG A 142 15.85 -4.28 -4.04
C ARG A 142 14.73 -5.11 -4.66
N SER A 143 14.71 -6.43 -4.44
CA SER A 143 13.67 -7.32 -5.00
C SER A 143 12.27 -7.08 -4.40
N PHE A 144 12.18 -6.47 -3.21
CA PHE A 144 10.91 -6.20 -2.53
C PHE A 144 10.43 -4.75 -2.65
N GLY A 145 11.21 -3.87 -3.28
CA GLY A 145 10.84 -2.45 -3.42
C GLY A 145 9.52 -2.20 -4.15
N SER A 146 9.03 -3.17 -4.93
CA SER A 146 7.74 -3.08 -5.64
C SER A 146 6.55 -3.73 -4.93
N ASN A 147 6.77 -4.56 -3.92
CA ASN A 147 5.70 -5.24 -3.18
C ASN A 147 5.11 -4.33 -2.10
N ILE A 148 3.79 -4.38 -1.90
CA ILE A 148 3.11 -3.53 -0.92
C ILE A 148 2.68 -4.35 0.31
N CYS A 149 3.05 -3.86 1.49
CA CYS A 149 2.53 -4.29 2.78
C CYS A 149 2.10 -3.06 3.56
N ARG A 150 0.87 -3.07 4.10
CA ARG A 150 0.30 -1.95 4.86
C ARG A 150 0.47 -2.09 6.37
N CYS A 151 0.93 -3.25 6.86
CA CYS A 151 0.91 -3.58 8.29
C CYS A 151 2.29 -3.53 8.96
N THR A 152 3.32 -4.11 8.33
CA THR A 152 4.56 -4.48 9.05
C THR A 152 5.62 -3.40 9.11
N GLY A 153 5.45 -2.30 8.37
CA GLY A 153 6.54 -1.33 8.17
C GLY A 153 7.74 -1.90 7.39
N TYR A 154 7.59 -3.06 6.74
CA TYR A 154 8.59 -3.79 5.93
C TYR A 154 9.85 -4.28 6.66
N ARG A 155 10.27 -3.65 7.76
CA ARG A 155 11.50 -3.99 8.48
C ARG A 155 11.67 -5.49 8.77
N PRO A 156 10.73 -6.18 9.45
CA PRO A 156 10.84 -7.61 9.73
C PRO A 156 10.80 -8.50 8.48
N ILE A 157 10.13 -8.05 7.40
CA ILE A 157 10.13 -8.77 6.11
C ILE A 157 11.53 -8.75 5.50
N LEU A 158 12.12 -7.56 5.43
CA LEU A 158 13.45 -7.37 4.85
C LEU A 158 14.52 -8.08 5.68
N ASP A 159 14.45 -8.03 7.01
CA ASP A 159 15.43 -8.72 7.87
C ASP A 159 15.30 -10.24 7.75
N SER A 160 14.07 -10.76 7.72
CA SER A 160 13.82 -12.17 7.44
C SER A 160 14.44 -12.62 6.11
N PHE A 161 14.20 -11.88 5.02
CA PHE A 161 14.67 -12.32 3.70
C PHE A 161 16.16 -12.07 3.49
N LYS A 162 16.72 -10.99 4.03
CA LYS A 162 18.18 -10.77 4.02
C LYS A 162 18.93 -11.86 4.78
N SER A 163 18.31 -12.54 5.76
CA SER A 163 18.94 -13.70 6.43
C SER A 163 19.29 -14.87 5.49
N PHE A 164 18.73 -14.91 4.27
CA PHE A 164 19.09 -15.88 3.23
C PHE A 164 20.23 -15.40 2.32
N ALA A 165 20.77 -14.19 2.53
CA ALA A 165 21.88 -13.65 1.78
C ALA A 165 23.22 -14.26 2.24
N ASN A 166 24.21 -14.19 1.36
CA ASN A 166 25.53 -14.78 1.60
C ASN A 166 26.53 -13.83 2.28
N ASP A 167 26.25 -12.54 2.26
CA ASP A 167 27.03 -11.44 2.85
C ASP A 167 26.45 -10.98 4.22
N THR A 168 25.65 -11.83 4.87
CA THR A 168 25.08 -11.58 6.21
C THR A 168 25.92 -12.22 7.31
N ASP A 169 25.85 -11.66 8.51
CA ASP A 169 26.48 -12.21 9.72
C ASP A 169 26.03 -13.67 9.97
N PRO A 170 26.96 -14.63 10.18
CA PRO A 170 26.64 -16.02 10.47
C PRO A 170 25.73 -16.21 11.70
N GLN A 171 25.71 -15.29 12.67
CA GLN A 171 24.80 -15.40 13.83
C GLN A 171 23.32 -15.25 13.47
N ILE A 172 23.00 -14.56 12.36
CA ILE A 172 21.64 -14.43 11.82
C ILE A 172 21.29 -15.66 10.93
N GLN A 173 22.31 -16.43 10.53
CA GLN A 173 22.16 -17.61 9.68
C GLN A 173 21.81 -18.88 10.45
N ASP A 174 21.76 -18.87 11.79
CA ASP A 174 21.51 -20.09 12.55
C ASP A 174 20.18 -20.73 12.09
N LEU A 175 20.38 -21.86 11.40
CA LEU A 175 19.37 -22.70 10.76
C LEU A 175 19.14 -23.95 11.60
N GLU A 176 19.93 -24.19 12.65
CA GLU A 176 19.93 -25.43 13.45
C GLU A 176 18.69 -25.50 14.37
N ASP A 177 18.06 -24.36 14.69
CA ASP A 177 16.76 -24.32 15.38
C ASP A 177 15.58 -24.84 14.52
N LEU A 178 15.77 -25.04 13.21
CA LEU A 178 14.78 -25.73 12.37
C LEU A 178 14.75 -27.25 12.59
N ASP A 179 15.81 -27.85 13.15
CA ASP A 179 15.85 -29.30 13.42
C ASP A 179 14.91 -29.72 14.57
N GLN A 180 14.41 -28.78 15.36
CA GLN A 180 13.37 -29.04 16.37
C GLN A 180 11.96 -29.16 15.76
N MET A 181 11.73 -28.64 14.55
CA MET A 181 10.53 -28.93 13.76
C MET A 181 10.81 -30.13 12.86
N LYS A 182 10.71 -31.35 13.41
CA LYS A 182 10.82 -32.59 12.65
C LYS A 182 9.92 -32.51 11.41
N CYS A 183 10.54 -32.42 10.23
CA CYS A 183 9.87 -32.64 8.96
C CYS A 183 9.13 -33.98 9.04
N LEU A 184 7.81 -33.97 8.84
CA LEU A 184 7.05 -35.18 8.56
C LEU A 184 7.33 -35.58 7.11
N LYS A 185 8.50 -36.23 6.94
CA LYS A 185 9.11 -36.74 5.71
C LYS A 185 9.77 -35.68 4.82
N PRO A 186 11.01 -35.89 4.36
CA PRO A 186 11.51 -35.18 3.20
C PRO A 186 10.61 -35.56 2.03
N TYR A 187 10.04 -34.57 1.35
CA TYR A 187 9.37 -34.79 0.07
C TYR A 187 10.47 -35.12 -0.95
N GLN A 188 10.88 -36.38 -1.00
CA GLN A 188 11.57 -36.95 -2.15
C GLN A 188 10.56 -36.98 -3.29
N ASN A 189 10.51 -35.92 -4.09
CA ASN A 189 10.20 -36.12 -5.48
C ASN A 189 11.39 -36.86 -6.07
N ASP A 190 11.30 -38.19 -6.10
CA ASP A 190 12.02 -38.94 -7.12
C ASP A 190 11.62 -38.34 -8.46
N CYS A 191 12.54 -37.60 -9.07
CA CYS A 191 12.48 -37.18 -10.46
C CYS A 191 12.70 -38.38 -11.41
N ASN A 192 12.04 -39.50 -11.13
CA ASN A 192 11.99 -40.68 -11.99
C ASN A 192 10.53 -40.94 -12.38
N LEU A 193 9.96 -40.00 -13.13
CA LEU A 193 8.90 -40.29 -14.09
C LEU A 193 9.41 -39.86 -15.48
N LEU A 194 10.49 -40.52 -15.90
CA LEU A 194 10.71 -40.81 -17.31
C LEU A 194 10.05 -42.16 -17.60
N ASP A 195 8.72 -42.25 -17.47
CA ASP A 195 7.95 -43.35 -18.04
C ASP A 195 7.29 -42.84 -19.33
N GLU A 196 8.01 -43.11 -20.42
CA GLU A 196 7.52 -43.76 -21.65
C GLU A 196 6.05 -43.56 -22.06
N GLU A 197 5.53 -42.34 -22.07
CA GLU A 197 4.48 -41.94 -23.01
C GLU A 197 4.83 -40.59 -23.66
N TRP A 198 5.99 -40.55 -24.32
CA TRP A 198 6.26 -39.56 -25.36
C TRP A 198 5.42 -39.90 -26.60
N CYS A 199 4.10 -39.67 -26.52
CA CYS A 199 3.40 -39.29 -27.74
C CYS A 199 3.88 -37.89 -28.09
N VAL A 200 4.85 -37.84 -29.00
CA VAL A 200 5.24 -36.67 -29.79
C VAL A 200 3.95 -36.07 -30.36
N ILE A 201 3.36 -35.10 -29.67
CA ILE A 201 2.55 -34.10 -30.34
C ILE A 201 3.57 -33.23 -31.05
N GLU A 202 3.66 -33.42 -32.36
CA GLU A 202 4.56 -32.74 -33.28
C GLU A 202 4.74 -31.26 -32.92
N LYS A 203 6.01 -30.82 -32.89
CA LYS A 203 6.49 -29.42 -32.73
C LYS A 203 5.98 -28.44 -33.81
N THR A 204 4.93 -28.78 -34.55
CA THR A 204 4.47 -28.08 -35.77
C THR A 204 2.95 -27.90 -35.85
N LYS A 205 2.17 -28.37 -34.87
CA LYS A 205 0.71 -28.12 -34.88
C LYS A 205 0.37 -26.75 -34.30
N LYS A 206 -0.28 -25.92 -35.13
CA LYS A 206 -0.92 -24.68 -34.70
C LYS A 206 -1.95 -25.00 -33.63
N LEU A 207 -1.80 -24.42 -32.44
CA LEU A 207 -2.80 -24.51 -31.38
C LEU A 207 -3.87 -23.43 -31.62
N GLN A 208 -5.06 -23.87 -32.00
CA GLN A 208 -6.26 -23.04 -32.12
C GLN A 208 -7.25 -23.45 -31.02
N LEU A 209 -7.43 -22.57 -30.05
CA LEU A 209 -8.41 -22.72 -28.98
C LEU A 209 -9.63 -21.89 -29.35
N GLU A 210 -10.75 -22.55 -29.65
CA GLU A 210 -12.03 -21.87 -29.77
C GLU A 210 -12.48 -21.44 -28.38
N GLY A 211 -12.65 -20.13 -28.17
CA GLY A 211 -13.17 -19.57 -26.92
C GLY A 211 -14.70 -19.62 -26.84
N SER A 212 -15.26 -19.04 -25.79
CA SER A 212 -16.67 -18.60 -25.74
C SER A 212 -17.00 -17.79 -26.99
N LYS A 213 -17.85 -18.32 -27.88
CA LYS A 213 -18.21 -17.65 -29.14
C LYS A 213 -18.67 -16.21 -28.87
N PRO A 214 -18.10 -15.18 -29.54
CA PRO A 214 -17.26 -15.24 -30.74
C PRO A 214 -15.73 -15.16 -30.52
N ASN A 215 -15.23 -15.19 -29.29
CA ASN A 215 -13.81 -14.96 -28.99
C ASN A 215 -12.94 -16.17 -29.35
N ARG A 216 -11.76 -15.93 -29.95
CA ARG A 216 -10.82 -16.97 -30.40
C ARG A 216 -9.43 -16.70 -29.85
N TRP A 217 -8.76 -17.77 -29.40
CA TRP A 217 -7.40 -17.71 -28.91
C TRP A 217 -6.48 -18.57 -29.76
N TYR A 218 -5.42 -17.96 -30.28
CA TYR A 218 -4.41 -18.60 -31.09
C TYR A 218 -3.05 -18.55 -30.40
N LYS A 219 -2.25 -19.60 -30.55
CA LYS A 219 -0.82 -19.56 -30.21
C LYS A 219 0.00 -19.60 -31.49
N ALA A 220 0.82 -18.58 -31.70
CA ALA A 220 1.71 -18.46 -32.85
C ALA A 220 3.12 -18.93 -32.48
N PHE A 221 3.75 -19.70 -33.39
CA PHE A 221 5.11 -20.19 -33.22
C PHE A 221 6.08 -19.53 -34.20
N THR A 222 5.56 -18.99 -35.31
CA THR A 222 6.31 -18.24 -36.31
C THR A 222 5.66 -16.88 -36.59
N LEU A 223 6.44 -15.94 -37.14
CA LEU A 223 5.90 -14.64 -37.62
C LEU A 223 4.80 -14.85 -38.67
N GLN A 224 4.97 -15.85 -39.54
CA GLN A 224 4.02 -16.15 -40.61
C GLN A 224 2.67 -16.64 -40.05
N ASP A 225 2.65 -17.29 -38.90
CA ASP A 225 1.40 -17.71 -38.26
C ASP A 225 0.52 -16.52 -37.88
N VAL A 226 1.12 -15.46 -37.34
CA VAL A 226 0.41 -14.23 -36.94
C VAL A 226 -0.35 -13.65 -38.13
N PHE A 227 0.32 -13.42 -39.25
CA PHE A 227 -0.30 -12.81 -40.43
C PHE A 227 -1.28 -13.76 -41.14
N LYS A 228 -1.04 -15.08 -41.11
CA LYS A 228 -2.04 -16.07 -41.58
C LYS A 228 -3.31 -16.03 -40.74
N ILE A 229 -3.20 -15.88 -39.42
CA ILE A 229 -4.36 -15.75 -38.52
C ILE A 229 -5.09 -14.43 -38.81
N LEU A 230 -4.38 -13.32 -38.91
CA LEU A 230 -4.99 -12.01 -39.20
C LEU A 230 -5.64 -11.96 -40.58
N ALA A 231 -5.07 -12.62 -41.59
CA ALA A 231 -5.69 -12.73 -42.92
C ALA A 231 -6.98 -13.56 -42.90
N LYS A 232 -7.04 -14.60 -42.05
CA LYS A 232 -8.23 -15.45 -41.88
C LYS A 232 -9.31 -14.76 -41.06
N GLU A 233 -8.92 -14.14 -39.95
CA GLU A 233 -9.84 -13.61 -38.95
C GLU A 233 -10.26 -12.18 -39.25
N GLY A 234 -9.41 -11.37 -39.88
CA GLY A 234 -9.56 -9.92 -39.97
C GLY A 234 -8.69 -9.18 -38.94
N VAL A 235 -8.58 -7.86 -39.13
CA VAL A 235 -7.74 -6.95 -38.32
C VAL A 235 -8.57 -5.87 -37.62
N ASP A 236 -9.88 -6.08 -37.55
CA ASP A 236 -10.88 -5.17 -36.95
C ASP A 236 -10.88 -5.23 -35.42
N SER A 237 -10.66 -6.41 -34.85
CA SER A 237 -10.64 -6.62 -33.39
C SER A 237 -9.69 -7.76 -33.03
N TYR A 238 -8.42 -7.42 -32.81
CA TYR A 238 -7.40 -8.37 -32.39
C TYR A 238 -6.45 -7.79 -31.34
N ARG A 239 -5.81 -8.68 -30.59
CA ARG A 239 -4.74 -8.35 -29.66
C ARG A 239 -3.63 -9.38 -29.73
N LEU A 240 -2.41 -8.86 -29.88
CA LEU A 240 -1.20 -9.65 -29.70
C LEU A 240 -0.90 -9.75 -28.21
N VAL A 241 -0.71 -10.97 -27.72
CA VAL A 241 -0.49 -11.27 -26.30
C VAL A 241 0.91 -11.83 -26.12
N ALA A 242 1.69 -11.20 -25.24
CA ALA A 242 2.89 -11.77 -24.66
C ALA A 242 2.73 -11.78 -23.14
N GLY A 243 3.31 -10.81 -22.42
CA GLY A 243 3.12 -10.68 -20.96
C GLY A 243 1.75 -10.20 -20.49
N ASN A 244 0.93 -9.64 -21.38
CA ASN A 244 -0.38 -9.04 -21.08
C ASN A 244 -0.38 -7.94 -19.99
N THR A 245 0.78 -7.38 -19.63
CA THR A 245 0.91 -6.45 -18.50
C THR A 245 0.35 -5.06 -18.80
N GLY A 246 0.23 -4.69 -20.08
CA GLY A 246 -0.33 -3.40 -20.51
C GLY A 246 -1.77 -3.16 -20.06
N LYS A 247 -2.56 -4.22 -19.83
CA LYS A 247 -3.93 -4.09 -19.30
C LYS A 247 -3.96 -3.51 -17.88
N GLY A 248 -2.88 -3.66 -17.13
CA GLY A 248 -2.72 -3.05 -15.81
C GLY A 248 -2.64 -1.53 -15.92
N VAL A 249 -1.95 -1.02 -16.94
CA VAL A 249 -1.81 0.42 -17.23
C VAL A 249 -3.13 0.97 -17.76
N TYR A 250 -3.55 0.48 -18.93
CA TYR A 250 -4.78 0.87 -19.61
C TYR A 250 -5.77 -0.30 -19.60
N PRO A 251 -6.84 -0.22 -18.78
CA PRO A 251 -7.85 -1.28 -18.70
C PRO A 251 -8.50 -1.56 -20.05
N ILE A 252 -8.77 -2.84 -20.31
CA ILE A 252 -9.51 -3.27 -21.50
C ILE A 252 -11.00 -3.13 -21.21
N LYS A 253 -11.69 -2.24 -21.95
CA LYS A 253 -13.14 -2.05 -21.81
C LYS A 253 -13.94 -3.13 -22.54
N GLU A 254 -13.50 -3.45 -23.75
CA GLU A 254 -14.10 -4.47 -24.61
C GLU A 254 -13.02 -5.49 -24.98
N GLU A 255 -13.29 -6.76 -24.70
CA GLU A 255 -12.33 -7.82 -24.99
C GLU A 255 -12.24 -8.02 -26.52
N PRO A 256 -11.02 -8.08 -27.08
CA PRO A 256 -10.82 -8.33 -28.51
C PRO A 256 -11.40 -9.67 -28.94
N ARG A 257 -11.97 -9.71 -30.15
CA ARG A 257 -12.49 -10.95 -30.74
C ARG A 257 -11.39 -12.00 -30.93
N VAL A 258 -10.19 -11.57 -31.29
CA VAL A 258 -9.07 -12.46 -31.60
C VAL A 258 -7.88 -12.15 -30.69
N HIS A 259 -7.41 -13.18 -29.99
CA HIS A 259 -6.18 -13.14 -29.21
C HIS A 259 -5.12 -14.00 -29.88
N ILE A 260 -3.92 -13.46 -30.08
CA ILE A 260 -2.79 -14.18 -30.66
C ILE A 260 -1.64 -14.14 -29.66
N ASP A 261 -1.40 -15.24 -28.96
CA ASP A 261 -0.24 -15.44 -28.10
C ASP A 261 1.02 -15.60 -28.96
N ILE A 262 1.90 -14.59 -28.89
CA ILE A 262 3.17 -14.51 -29.62
C ILE A 262 4.39 -14.83 -28.73
N SER A 263 4.18 -15.25 -27.48
CA SER A 263 5.25 -15.47 -26.49
C SER A 263 6.23 -16.58 -26.86
N SER A 264 5.88 -17.45 -27.81
CA SER A 264 6.64 -18.62 -28.23
C SER A 264 7.38 -18.44 -29.56
N ILE A 265 7.27 -17.27 -30.19
CA ILE A 265 7.99 -16.97 -31.44
C ILE A 265 9.46 -16.69 -31.12
N GLU A 266 10.34 -17.61 -31.50
CA GLU A 266 11.78 -17.54 -31.23
C GLU A 266 12.43 -16.28 -31.82
N GLY A 267 12.10 -15.95 -33.07
CA GLY A 267 12.64 -14.76 -33.76
C GLY A 267 12.22 -13.41 -33.16
N LEU A 268 11.32 -13.37 -32.16
CA LEU A 268 11.01 -12.16 -31.41
C LEU A 268 11.83 -12.03 -30.11
N LYS A 269 12.64 -13.03 -29.75
CA LYS A 269 13.34 -13.07 -28.46
C LYS A 269 14.86 -13.11 -28.59
N ASP A 270 15.38 -13.08 -29.81
CA ASP A 270 16.80 -13.22 -30.07
C ASP A 270 17.56 -11.88 -29.94
N ALA A 271 18.79 -11.95 -29.45
CA ALA A 271 19.70 -10.81 -29.31
C ALA A 271 20.92 -11.04 -30.20
N THR A 272 21.12 -10.20 -31.21
CA THR A 272 22.24 -10.32 -32.12
C THR A 272 23.04 -9.03 -32.18
N ARG A 273 24.36 -9.16 -32.26
CA ARG A 273 25.28 -8.03 -32.46
C ARG A 273 25.82 -8.07 -33.88
N SER A 274 25.62 -6.98 -34.60
CA SER A 274 26.31 -6.69 -35.86
C SER A 274 27.13 -5.41 -35.67
N VAL A 275 26.82 -4.35 -36.42
CA VAL A 275 27.22 -2.98 -36.08
C VAL A 275 26.39 -2.48 -34.90
N ASN A 276 25.07 -2.71 -34.96
CA ASN A 276 24.14 -2.39 -33.88
C ASN A 276 23.92 -3.63 -32.99
N LEU A 277 23.54 -3.38 -31.73
CA LEU A 277 22.94 -4.40 -30.88
C LEU A 277 21.45 -4.48 -31.19
N VAL A 278 21.02 -5.60 -31.78
CA VAL A 278 19.65 -5.85 -32.22
C VAL A 278 18.96 -6.72 -31.18
N LEU A 279 17.85 -6.24 -30.65
CA LEU A 279 17.06 -6.90 -29.61
C LEU A 279 15.67 -7.23 -30.14
N GLY A 280 15.27 -8.49 -30.07
CA GLY A 280 13.91 -8.92 -30.41
C GLY A 280 12.84 -8.24 -29.55
N GLY A 281 11.78 -7.74 -30.20
CA GLY A 281 10.68 -7.00 -29.56
C GLY A 281 9.83 -7.83 -28.59
N GLY A 282 9.89 -9.16 -28.67
CA GLY A 282 9.24 -10.10 -27.76
C GLY A 282 10.05 -10.46 -26.52
N MET A 283 11.29 -9.96 -26.37
CA MET A 283 12.04 -10.09 -25.12
C MET A 283 11.30 -9.41 -23.97
N SER A 284 11.30 -10.06 -22.80
CA SER A 284 10.90 -9.43 -21.56
C SER A 284 11.87 -8.31 -21.17
N LEU A 285 11.41 -7.36 -20.34
CA LEU A 285 12.29 -6.31 -19.83
C LEU A 285 13.44 -6.89 -18.98
N THR A 286 13.19 -7.97 -18.24
CA THR A 286 14.23 -8.67 -17.47
C THR A 286 15.29 -9.31 -18.38
N GLU A 287 14.90 -9.92 -19.50
CA GLU A 287 15.84 -10.42 -20.51
C GLU A 287 16.67 -9.29 -21.12
N MET A 288 16.02 -8.19 -21.51
CA MET A 288 16.70 -6.99 -22.02
C MET A 288 17.75 -6.45 -21.02
N MET A 289 17.39 -6.36 -19.73
CA MET A 289 18.32 -5.92 -18.68
C MET A 289 19.53 -6.86 -18.55
N ARG A 290 19.35 -8.18 -18.69
CA ARG A 290 20.49 -9.13 -18.68
C ARG A 290 21.42 -8.90 -19.88
N VAL A 291 20.85 -8.68 -21.07
CA VAL A 291 21.61 -8.37 -22.28
C VAL A 291 22.40 -7.08 -22.09
N PHE A 292 21.79 -6.02 -21.54
CA PHE A 292 22.46 -4.76 -21.22
C PHE A 292 23.66 -4.97 -20.31
N LYS A 293 23.49 -5.70 -19.20
CA LYS A 293 24.56 -5.95 -18.23
C LYS A 293 25.74 -6.74 -18.83
N VAL A 294 25.47 -7.68 -19.74
CA VAL A 294 26.52 -8.44 -20.43
C VAL A 294 27.28 -7.55 -21.42
N HIS A 295 26.57 -6.83 -22.30
CA HIS A 295 27.21 -5.99 -23.31
C HIS A 295 27.93 -4.78 -22.71
N ALA A 296 27.37 -4.15 -21.67
CA ALA A 296 28.03 -3.06 -20.96
C ALA A 296 29.39 -3.49 -20.37
N LYS A 297 29.48 -4.73 -19.88
CA LYS A 297 30.70 -5.26 -19.26
C LYS A 297 31.78 -5.64 -20.28
N TYR A 298 31.40 -6.21 -21.42
CA TYR A 298 32.35 -6.86 -22.34
C TYR A 298 32.56 -6.11 -23.66
N ASN A 299 31.80 -5.04 -23.94
CA ASN A 299 31.89 -4.29 -25.18
C ASN A 299 32.00 -2.80 -24.91
N GLU A 300 33.16 -2.21 -25.24
CA GLU A 300 33.45 -0.80 -25.02
C GLU A 300 32.38 0.10 -25.65
N ASP A 301 32.01 -0.18 -26.90
CA ASP A 301 31.02 0.61 -27.66
C ASP A 301 29.57 0.54 -27.09
N PHE A 302 29.33 -0.28 -26.07
CA PHE A 302 28.02 -0.47 -25.43
C PHE A 302 28.06 -0.30 -23.89
N GLN A 303 29.13 0.27 -23.34
CA GLN A 303 29.24 0.55 -21.89
C GLN A 303 28.09 1.41 -21.35
N TYR A 304 27.53 2.28 -22.21
CA TYR A 304 26.39 3.14 -21.89
C TYR A 304 25.14 2.36 -21.42
N LEU A 305 25.03 1.07 -21.77
CA LEU A 305 23.91 0.21 -21.36
C LEU A 305 23.86 -0.05 -19.85
N GLU A 306 24.95 0.18 -19.10
CA GLU A 306 24.92 0.12 -17.63
C GLU A 306 23.94 1.17 -17.06
N HIS A 307 23.95 2.39 -17.60
CA HIS A 307 23.01 3.44 -17.19
C HIS A 307 21.56 3.09 -17.54
N PHE A 308 21.34 2.39 -18.66
CA PHE A 308 20.02 1.89 -19.01
C PHE A 308 19.57 0.79 -18.05
N TYR A 309 20.46 -0.13 -17.68
CA TYR A 309 20.19 -1.15 -16.67
C TYR A 309 19.77 -0.51 -15.33
N GLU A 310 20.56 0.45 -14.82
CA GLU A 310 20.28 1.18 -13.58
C GLU A 310 18.91 1.90 -13.62
N HIS A 311 18.59 2.56 -14.74
CA HIS A 311 17.28 3.21 -14.93
C HIS A 311 16.13 2.20 -14.88
N LEU A 312 16.30 1.04 -15.51
CA LEU A 312 15.28 -0.01 -15.57
C LEU A 312 15.04 -0.73 -14.24
N GLU A 313 16.00 -0.70 -13.31
CA GLU A 313 15.78 -1.17 -11.93
C GLU A 313 14.62 -0.40 -11.25
N LEU A 314 14.34 0.84 -11.67
CA LEU A 314 13.27 1.70 -11.15
C LEU A 314 11.91 1.49 -11.85
N VAL A 315 11.83 0.61 -12.85
CA VAL A 315 10.65 0.51 -13.74
C VAL A 315 9.73 -0.63 -13.34
N ALA A 316 8.46 -0.31 -13.13
CA ALA A 316 7.37 -1.25 -12.84
C ALA A 316 7.59 -2.17 -11.63
N HIS A 317 6.62 -3.04 -11.38
CA HIS A 317 6.75 -4.15 -10.44
C HIS A 317 7.67 -5.24 -11.02
N ILE A 318 8.48 -5.93 -10.21
CA ILE A 318 9.48 -6.89 -10.74
C ILE A 318 8.83 -8.01 -11.57
N PRO A 319 7.81 -8.72 -11.04
CA PRO A 319 6.99 -9.64 -11.84
C PRO A 319 6.37 -9.07 -13.12
N VAL A 320 6.14 -7.75 -13.23
CA VAL A 320 5.72 -7.13 -14.50
C VAL A 320 6.88 -7.08 -15.50
N ARG A 321 8.11 -6.79 -15.05
CA ARG A 321 9.31 -6.81 -15.92
C ARG A 321 9.63 -8.20 -16.46
N ASN A 322 9.37 -9.25 -15.68
CA ASN A 322 9.68 -10.63 -16.06
C ASN A 322 8.91 -11.14 -17.29
N ILE A 323 7.75 -10.55 -17.60
CA ILE A 323 6.92 -10.99 -18.74
C ILE A 323 6.52 -9.84 -19.68
N GLY A 324 6.52 -8.59 -19.20
CA GLY A 324 6.28 -7.42 -20.04
C GLY A 324 7.39 -7.27 -21.08
N THR A 325 7.03 -7.05 -22.33
CA THR A 325 7.99 -7.07 -23.45
C THR A 325 8.35 -5.67 -23.96
N ILE A 326 9.50 -5.55 -24.64
CA ILE A 326 9.94 -4.31 -25.29
C ILE A 326 8.87 -3.81 -26.27
N GLY A 327 8.45 -4.67 -27.20
CA GLY A 327 7.45 -4.38 -28.22
C GLY A 327 6.08 -4.09 -27.61
N GLY A 328 5.70 -4.76 -26.52
CA GLY A 328 4.47 -4.45 -25.80
C GLY A 328 4.48 -3.05 -25.19
N ASN A 329 5.60 -2.63 -24.61
CA ASN A 329 5.76 -1.27 -24.07
C ASN A 329 5.76 -0.20 -25.18
N LEU A 330 6.45 -0.45 -26.30
CA LEU A 330 6.47 0.45 -27.45
C LEU A 330 5.11 0.54 -28.15
N ALA A 331 4.38 -0.56 -28.27
CA ALA A 331 3.02 -0.56 -28.80
C ALA A 331 2.08 0.30 -27.93
N LEU A 332 2.21 0.24 -26.61
CA LEU A 332 1.47 1.15 -25.71
C LEU A 332 1.83 2.61 -25.95
N LYS A 333 3.12 2.94 -26.12
CA LYS A 333 3.56 4.31 -26.39
C LYS A 333 3.10 4.83 -27.76
N ASN A 334 3.08 3.96 -28.78
CA ASN A 334 2.54 4.29 -30.10
C ASN A 334 1.03 4.55 -30.03
N ALA A 335 0.27 3.70 -29.32
CA ALA A 335 -1.17 3.88 -29.14
C ALA A 335 -1.54 5.07 -28.23
N HIS A 336 -0.69 5.38 -27.24
CA HIS A 336 -0.88 6.42 -26.24
C HIS A 336 0.39 7.26 -26.13
N ASN A 337 0.51 8.31 -26.95
CA ASN A 337 1.70 9.17 -26.99
C ASN A 337 1.94 9.90 -25.66
N GLU A 338 0.94 10.07 -24.83
CA GLU A 338 1.03 10.60 -23.46
C GLU A 338 1.67 9.61 -22.46
N PHE A 339 1.74 8.31 -22.77
CA PHE A 339 2.33 7.31 -21.89
C PHE A 339 3.81 7.65 -21.58
N PRO A 340 4.21 7.81 -20.31
CA PRO A 340 5.58 8.15 -19.94
C PRO A 340 6.48 6.90 -19.98
N SER A 341 6.67 6.34 -21.18
CA SER A 341 7.48 5.14 -21.39
C SER A 341 8.96 5.40 -21.12
N ASP A 342 9.49 4.76 -20.08
CA ASP A 342 10.92 4.70 -19.80
C ASP A 342 11.68 3.99 -20.94
N ILE A 343 11.10 2.95 -21.55
CA ILE A 343 11.74 2.20 -22.64
C ILE A 343 11.92 3.09 -23.86
N PHE A 344 10.86 3.77 -24.31
CA PHE A 344 10.92 4.69 -25.43
C PHE A 344 11.92 5.82 -25.17
N LEU A 345 11.94 6.37 -23.94
CA LEU A 345 12.85 7.42 -23.56
C LEU A 345 14.31 6.99 -23.74
N LEU A 346 14.70 5.85 -23.17
CA LEU A 346 16.08 5.33 -23.28
C LEU A 346 16.47 5.10 -24.75
N LEU A 347 15.58 4.48 -25.53
CA LEU A 347 15.83 4.22 -26.95
C LEU A 347 15.96 5.52 -27.77
N GLN A 348 15.13 6.52 -27.49
CA GLN A 348 15.20 7.81 -28.16
C GLN A 348 16.46 8.60 -27.79
N THR A 349 16.99 8.46 -26.57
CA THR A 349 18.22 9.14 -26.12
C THR A 349 19.44 8.76 -26.94
N VAL A 350 19.51 7.52 -27.41
CA VAL A 350 20.59 7.02 -28.27
C VAL A 350 20.16 6.92 -29.74
N GLU A 351 19.03 7.54 -30.10
CA GLU A 351 18.51 7.56 -31.47
C GLU A 351 18.41 6.15 -32.10
N ALA A 352 17.97 5.17 -31.30
CA ALA A 352 17.74 3.80 -31.74
C ALA A 352 16.71 3.72 -32.88
N MET A 353 16.68 2.58 -33.57
CA MET A 353 15.65 2.29 -34.58
C MET A 353 14.75 1.14 -34.16
N VAL A 354 13.50 1.15 -34.59
CA VAL A 354 12.54 0.06 -34.41
C VAL A 354 12.30 -0.60 -35.76
N ALA A 355 12.40 -1.93 -35.82
CA ALA A 355 12.03 -2.68 -37.01
C ALA A 355 10.59 -3.20 -36.87
N VAL A 356 9.78 -2.96 -37.89
CA VAL A 356 8.40 -3.43 -37.98
C VAL A 356 8.26 -4.32 -39.22
N VAL A 357 7.50 -5.40 -39.09
CA VAL A 357 7.19 -6.32 -40.18
C VAL A 357 5.71 -6.22 -40.55
N ASP A 358 5.43 -6.20 -41.85
CA ASP A 358 4.07 -6.20 -42.40
C ASP A 358 3.57 -7.62 -42.78
N ASN A 359 2.36 -7.69 -43.33
CA ASN A 359 1.73 -8.95 -43.75
C ASN A 359 2.41 -9.64 -44.95
N ASN A 360 3.28 -8.94 -45.68
CA ASN A 360 4.11 -9.51 -46.74
C ASN A 360 5.46 -10.01 -46.20
N LEU A 361 5.64 -9.98 -44.87
CA LEU A 361 6.91 -10.24 -44.20
C LEU A 361 8.03 -9.26 -44.60
N HIS A 362 7.66 -8.10 -45.15
CA HIS A 362 8.62 -7.04 -45.43
C HIS A 362 8.99 -6.34 -44.13
N LYS A 363 10.28 -6.24 -43.86
CA LYS A 363 10.84 -5.62 -42.66
C LYS A 363 11.28 -4.20 -42.98
N THR A 364 10.78 -3.23 -42.22
CA THR A 364 11.12 -1.81 -42.36
C THR A 364 11.70 -1.28 -41.06
N ASP A 365 12.86 -0.64 -41.13
CA ASP A 365 13.44 0.10 -40.02
C ASP A 365 12.89 1.52 -39.99
N VAL A 366 12.45 1.97 -38.82
CA VAL A 366 11.95 3.34 -38.61
C VAL A 366 12.65 3.99 -37.42
N SER A 367 12.84 5.31 -37.49
CA SER A 367 13.34 6.08 -36.35
C SER A 367 12.33 6.05 -35.19
N MET A 368 12.77 6.26 -33.95
CA MET A 368 11.85 6.36 -32.80
C MET A 368 10.77 7.45 -33.00
N SER A 369 11.11 8.56 -33.66
CA SER A 369 10.18 9.67 -33.91
C SER A 369 9.14 9.33 -34.99
N ASP A 370 9.53 8.62 -36.05
CA ASP A 370 8.60 8.18 -37.10
C ASP A 370 7.74 7.00 -36.63
N PHE A 371 8.29 6.15 -35.76
CA PHE A 371 7.57 5.04 -35.13
C PHE A 371 6.31 5.50 -34.40
N LEU A 372 6.32 6.65 -33.72
CA LEU A 372 5.13 7.17 -33.02
C LEU A 372 3.97 7.53 -33.95
N LYS A 373 4.26 7.79 -35.23
CA LYS A 373 3.26 8.14 -36.26
C LYS A 373 2.82 6.94 -37.10
N LEU A 374 3.46 5.79 -36.91
CA LEU A 374 3.23 4.59 -37.70
C LEU A 374 1.93 3.89 -37.27
N ASP A 375 1.06 3.58 -38.23
CA ASP A 375 -0.08 2.69 -38.01
C ASP A 375 0.38 1.24 -37.85
N LEU A 376 0.23 0.68 -36.65
CA LEU A 376 0.61 -0.68 -36.30
C LEU A 376 -0.45 -1.73 -36.66
N ARG A 377 -1.60 -1.36 -37.24
CA ARG A 377 -2.59 -2.34 -37.71
C ARG A 377 -1.98 -3.27 -38.75
N ASN A 378 -2.21 -4.56 -38.57
CA ASN A 378 -1.66 -5.63 -39.41
C ASN A 378 -0.12 -5.61 -39.53
N LYS A 379 0.57 -5.11 -38.49
CA LYS A 379 2.02 -5.08 -38.41
C LYS A 379 2.49 -5.58 -37.05
N LEU A 380 3.77 -5.94 -36.97
CA LEU A 380 4.39 -6.47 -35.77
C LEU A 380 5.75 -5.81 -35.52
N ILE A 381 5.98 -5.34 -34.29
CA ILE A 381 7.29 -4.86 -33.84
C ILE A 381 8.19 -6.08 -33.63
N VAL A 382 9.24 -6.21 -34.43
CA VAL A 382 10.11 -7.39 -34.40
C VAL A 382 11.44 -7.14 -33.72
N ASP A 383 12.05 -5.96 -33.89
CA ASP A 383 13.36 -5.65 -33.31
C ASP A 383 13.50 -4.20 -32.88
N VAL A 384 14.45 -3.96 -31.99
CA VAL A 384 14.99 -2.65 -31.65
C VAL A 384 16.51 -2.69 -31.89
N LYS A 385 17.05 -1.66 -32.54
CA LYS A 385 18.45 -1.56 -32.94
C LYS A 385 19.12 -0.42 -32.19
N LEU A 386 19.99 -0.79 -31.25
CA LEU A 386 20.79 0.12 -30.43
C LEU A 386 22.14 0.39 -31.11
N PRO A 387 22.53 1.65 -31.33
CA PRO A 387 23.80 1.96 -31.99
C PRO A 387 25.00 1.77 -31.05
N PRO A 388 26.19 1.52 -31.60
CA PRO A 388 27.44 1.66 -30.86
C PRO A 388 27.68 3.15 -30.55
N LEU A 389 28.19 3.44 -29.35
CA LEU A 389 28.62 4.78 -28.95
C LEU A 389 30.11 4.78 -28.63
N SER A 390 30.77 5.92 -28.82
CA SER A 390 32.18 6.08 -28.45
C SER A 390 32.35 6.05 -26.93
N SER A 391 33.49 5.57 -26.41
CA SER A 391 33.82 5.70 -24.99
C SER A 391 33.97 7.15 -24.52
N ASN A 392 34.08 8.11 -25.46
CA ASN A 392 34.05 9.55 -25.19
C ASN A 392 32.62 10.14 -25.14
N ASP A 393 31.60 9.39 -25.56
CA ASP A 393 30.21 9.85 -25.53
C ASP A 393 29.66 9.74 -24.11
N ILE A 394 29.03 10.82 -23.65
CA ILE A 394 28.52 10.93 -22.29
C ILE A 394 27.02 10.69 -22.31
N ILE A 395 26.57 9.66 -21.59
CA ILE A 395 25.13 9.39 -21.40
C ILE A 395 24.72 9.60 -19.94
N ARG A 396 23.55 10.20 -19.69
CA ARG A 396 22.93 10.26 -18.36
C ARG A 396 21.43 10.03 -18.45
N THR A 397 20.89 9.18 -17.59
CA THR A 397 19.45 8.89 -17.55
C THR A 397 18.92 9.05 -16.12
N TYR A 398 17.69 9.55 -16.00
CA TYR A 398 17.10 9.89 -14.72
C TYR A 398 15.61 9.53 -14.70
N LYS A 399 15.13 9.09 -13.53
CA LYS A 399 13.71 8.84 -13.27
C LYS A 399 13.32 9.34 -11.88
N ILE A 400 12.60 10.45 -11.85
CA ILE A 400 12.08 11.03 -10.59
C ILE A 400 10.65 10.58 -10.41
N MET A 401 10.33 10.02 -9.23
CA MET A 401 9.06 9.34 -8.93
C MET A 401 8.53 9.79 -7.57
N PRO A 402 7.21 9.72 -7.32
CA PRO A 402 6.62 10.09 -6.02
C PRO A 402 7.02 9.17 -4.85
N ARG A 403 7.64 8.02 -5.14
CA ARG A 403 8.23 7.06 -4.19
C ARG A 403 9.41 6.33 -4.85
N ALA A 404 10.19 5.57 -4.09
CA ALA A 404 11.45 4.98 -4.54
C ALA A 404 11.35 4.01 -5.73
N GLN A 405 10.24 3.27 -5.88
CA GLN A 405 10.06 2.31 -6.98
C GLN A 405 8.57 2.09 -7.34
N ASN A 406 8.32 1.43 -8.47
CA ASN A 406 6.99 1.00 -8.91
C ASN A 406 5.99 2.17 -9.01
N ALA A 407 6.44 3.28 -9.58
CA ALA A 407 5.63 4.46 -9.87
C ALA A 407 5.98 5.03 -11.25
N HIS A 408 5.04 5.80 -11.81
CA HIS A 408 5.32 6.59 -13.01
C HIS A 408 6.31 7.70 -12.67
N ALA A 409 7.11 8.06 -13.67
CA ALA A 409 8.01 9.18 -13.54
C ALA A 409 7.21 10.48 -13.51
N ILE A 410 7.43 11.30 -12.47
CA ILE A 410 7.05 12.72 -12.48
C ILE A 410 7.76 13.40 -13.65
N VAL A 411 9.07 13.15 -13.76
CA VAL A 411 9.88 13.45 -14.94
C VAL A 411 10.92 12.33 -15.07
N ASN A 412 11.05 11.79 -16.28
CA ASN A 412 12.20 11.02 -16.69
C ASN A 412 12.94 11.76 -17.80
N ALA A 413 14.26 11.62 -17.83
CA ALA A 413 15.12 12.33 -18.76
C ALA A 413 16.28 11.44 -19.21
N GLY A 414 16.72 11.63 -20.44
CA GLY A 414 17.90 10.97 -20.99
C GLY A 414 18.69 11.95 -21.85
N PHE A 415 19.98 12.05 -21.56
CA PHE A 415 20.90 12.99 -22.19
C PHE A 415 22.07 12.23 -22.80
N LEU A 416 22.34 12.49 -24.07
CA LEU A 416 23.54 12.04 -24.77
C LEU A 416 24.31 13.29 -25.22
N PHE A 417 25.58 13.40 -24.84
CA PHE A 417 26.48 14.44 -25.29
C PHE A 417 27.68 13.82 -25.98
N GLN A 418 27.96 14.28 -27.20
CA GLN A 418 29.14 13.91 -27.96
C GLN A 418 30.04 15.14 -27.99
N LEU A 419 31.28 14.98 -27.50
CA LEU A 419 32.18 16.10 -27.24
C LEU A 419 33.47 15.97 -28.05
N SER A 420 34.00 17.12 -28.48
CA SER A 420 35.39 17.27 -28.90
C SER A 420 36.10 18.06 -27.80
N SER A 421 36.83 17.35 -26.93
CA SER A 421 37.32 17.87 -25.65
C SER A 421 36.16 18.31 -24.74
N SER A 422 35.84 19.60 -24.66
CA SER A 422 34.69 20.14 -23.91
C SER A 422 33.59 20.70 -24.80
N ASN A 423 33.84 20.86 -26.11
CA ASN A 423 32.87 21.46 -27.03
C ASN A 423 31.88 20.41 -27.53
N VAL A 424 30.59 20.73 -27.50
CA VAL A 424 29.54 19.81 -27.96
C VAL A 424 29.54 19.71 -29.49
N THR A 425 29.78 18.52 -30.04
CA THR A 425 29.66 18.26 -31.49
C THR A 425 28.22 17.94 -31.87
N SER A 426 27.54 17.16 -31.02
CA SER A 426 26.13 16.79 -31.10
C SER A 426 25.60 16.41 -29.72
N CYS A 427 24.30 16.55 -29.51
CA CYS A 427 23.64 16.06 -28.31
C CYS A 427 22.19 15.67 -28.57
N CYS A 428 21.65 14.80 -27.71
CA CYS A 428 20.24 14.42 -27.70
C CYS A 428 19.69 14.63 -26.28
N LEU A 429 18.69 15.50 -26.13
CA LEU A 429 18.09 15.86 -24.86
C LEU A 429 16.62 15.43 -24.84
N VAL A 430 16.36 14.27 -24.23
CA VAL A 430 15.04 13.64 -24.20
C VAL A 430 14.40 13.80 -22.83
N PHE A 431 13.13 14.17 -22.81
CA PHE A 431 12.32 14.26 -21.60
C PHE A 431 11.00 13.54 -21.78
N GLY A 432 10.51 12.88 -20.73
CA GLY A 432 9.15 12.35 -20.68
C GLY A 432 8.28 13.09 -19.66
N ASN A 433 6.98 12.85 -19.75
CA ASN A 433 5.94 13.49 -18.94
C ASN A 433 5.96 15.04 -18.97
N ILE A 434 6.40 15.66 -20.07
CA ILE A 434 6.30 17.12 -20.27
C ILE A 434 4.97 17.45 -20.93
N SER A 435 4.79 17.02 -22.17
CA SER A 435 3.52 17.05 -22.90
C SER A 435 3.47 15.86 -23.87
N PRO A 436 2.31 15.48 -24.42
CA PRO A 436 2.20 14.30 -25.29
C PRO A 436 3.04 14.42 -26.56
N ASP A 437 3.26 15.66 -27.03
CA ASP A 437 3.92 15.98 -28.30
C ASP A 437 5.40 16.37 -28.11
N PHE A 438 5.85 16.52 -26.86
CA PHE A 438 7.22 16.93 -26.53
C PHE A 438 8.08 15.72 -26.17
N ILE A 439 9.12 15.49 -26.96
CA ILE A 439 10.07 14.37 -26.79
C ILE A 439 11.50 14.89 -26.62
N ARG A 440 11.91 15.82 -27.48
CA ARG A 440 13.29 16.35 -27.55
C ARG A 440 13.35 17.86 -27.47
N ALA A 441 14.36 18.37 -26.77
CA ALA A 441 14.67 19.79 -26.71
C ALA A 441 15.59 20.23 -27.89
N LYS A 442 15.08 20.12 -29.12
CA LYS A 442 15.84 20.34 -30.36
C LYS A 442 16.40 21.76 -30.54
N GLU A 443 15.74 22.77 -29.98
CA GLU A 443 16.23 24.15 -30.04
C GLU A 443 17.43 24.34 -29.11
N THR A 444 17.37 23.75 -27.92
CA THR A 444 18.49 23.72 -26.97
C THR A 444 19.66 22.90 -27.51
N GLU A 445 19.39 21.73 -28.12
CA GLU A 445 20.41 20.90 -28.77
C GLU A 445 21.19 21.69 -29.84
N ARG A 446 20.48 22.46 -30.68
CA ARG A 446 21.11 23.32 -31.71
C ARG A 446 21.96 24.42 -31.11
N LEU A 447 21.51 25.04 -30.01
CA LEU A 447 22.25 26.10 -29.32
C LEU A 447 23.55 25.59 -28.70
N LEU A 448 23.54 24.37 -28.14
CA LEU A 448 24.72 23.79 -27.50
C LEU A 448 25.84 23.45 -28.48
N LYS A 449 25.54 23.21 -29.75
CA LYS A 449 26.53 22.81 -30.76
C LYS A 449 27.65 23.85 -30.89
N GLY A 450 28.89 23.41 -30.70
CA GLY A 450 30.09 24.23 -30.73
C GLY A 450 30.38 25.01 -29.45
N LEU A 451 29.51 24.95 -28.44
CA LEU A 451 29.75 25.57 -27.13
C LEU A 451 30.50 24.60 -26.20
N ASP A 452 31.32 25.17 -25.33
CA ASP A 452 31.96 24.45 -24.23
C ASP A 452 30.91 24.11 -23.16
N LEU A 453 30.64 22.82 -22.94
CA LEU A 453 29.60 22.33 -22.03
C LEU A 453 29.85 22.71 -20.56
N TYR A 454 31.12 22.95 -20.19
CA TYR A 454 31.55 23.11 -18.80
C TYR A 454 31.88 24.55 -18.42
N LYS A 455 31.41 25.53 -19.22
CA LYS A 455 31.46 26.96 -18.86
C LYS A 455 30.11 27.43 -18.34
N ASP A 456 30.13 28.23 -17.27
CA ASP A 456 28.93 28.83 -16.69
C ASP A 456 28.11 29.63 -17.69
N GLU A 457 28.77 30.37 -18.58
CA GLU A 457 28.09 31.13 -19.63
C GLU A 457 27.28 30.23 -20.58
N SER A 458 27.88 29.12 -21.03
CA SER A 458 27.21 28.13 -21.88
C SER A 458 26.06 27.45 -21.14
N LEU A 459 26.29 27.04 -19.89
CA LEU A 459 25.28 26.39 -19.04
C LEU A 459 24.07 27.30 -18.84
N GLN A 460 24.29 28.58 -18.52
CA GLN A 460 23.22 29.55 -18.30
C GLN A 460 22.44 29.85 -19.60
N LYS A 461 23.12 29.97 -20.75
CA LYS A 461 22.45 30.10 -22.06
C LYS A 461 21.59 28.86 -22.37
N ALA A 462 22.12 27.67 -22.12
CA ALA A 462 21.42 26.42 -22.34
C ALA A 462 20.20 26.27 -21.43
N LEU A 463 20.34 26.55 -20.13
CA LEU A 463 19.23 26.50 -19.17
C LEU A 463 18.13 27.52 -19.50
N ALA A 464 18.49 28.73 -19.93
CA ALA A 464 17.52 29.74 -20.36
C ALA A 464 16.74 29.26 -21.60
N LYS A 465 17.43 28.70 -22.59
CA LYS A 465 16.78 28.16 -23.80
C LYS A 465 15.91 26.94 -23.48
N LEU A 466 16.42 26.03 -22.66
CA LEU A 466 15.70 24.83 -22.24
C LEU A 466 14.45 25.18 -21.43
N SER A 467 14.52 26.20 -20.57
CA SER A 467 13.35 26.70 -19.84
C SER A 467 12.28 27.24 -20.78
N GLN A 468 12.63 27.85 -21.92
CA GLN A 468 11.63 28.30 -22.91
C GLN A 468 10.99 27.11 -23.63
N GLU A 469 11.78 26.07 -23.94
CA GLU A 469 11.35 24.91 -24.71
C GLU A 469 10.55 23.89 -23.87
N ILE A 470 10.86 23.74 -22.58
CA ILE A 470 10.10 22.89 -21.65
C ILE A 470 8.84 23.63 -21.20
N VAL A 471 7.73 23.26 -21.83
CA VAL A 471 6.37 23.75 -21.53
C VAL A 471 5.47 22.56 -21.17
N PRO A 472 5.44 22.13 -19.90
CA PRO A 472 4.63 20.99 -19.52
C PRO A 472 3.12 21.32 -19.59
N LYS A 473 2.30 20.38 -20.06
CA LYS A 473 0.82 20.52 -20.08
C LYS A 473 0.22 20.02 -18.77
N GLU A 474 -0.82 20.67 -18.26
CA GLU A 474 -1.53 20.24 -17.05
C GLU A 474 -2.14 18.84 -17.24
N PHE A 475 -1.93 17.95 -16.26
CA PHE A 475 -2.57 16.64 -16.21
C PHE A 475 -3.09 16.42 -14.79
N PRO A 476 -4.40 16.19 -14.58
CA PRO A 476 -4.98 16.18 -13.25
C PRO A 476 -4.34 15.23 -12.24
N THR A 477 -3.82 14.08 -12.69
CA THR A 477 -3.19 13.05 -11.84
C THR A 477 -1.68 13.21 -11.65
N GLU A 478 -1.06 14.14 -12.36
CA GLU A 478 0.39 14.36 -12.33
C GLU A 478 0.73 15.63 -11.53
N PRO A 479 1.96 15.77 -11.03
CA PRO A 479 2.40 17.03 -10.44
C PRO A 479 2.29 18.21 -11.40
N SER A 480 2.08 19.41 -10.84
CA SER A 480 1.91 20.64 -11.61
C SER A 480 3.03 20.88 -12.65
N PRO A 481 2.72 21.57 -13.76
CA PRO A 481 3.70 21.97 -14.77
C PRO A 481 4.92 22.68 -14.19
N HIS A 482 4.72 23.51 -13.16
CA HIS A 482 5.82 24.18 -12.48
C HIS A 482 6.82 23.17 -11.88
N CYS A 483 6.32 22.19 -11.11
CA CYS A 483 7.14 21.14 -10.51
C CYS A 483 7.91 20.35 -11.57
N ARG A 484 7.21 19.85 -12.61
CA ARG A 484 7.85 19.07 -13.69
C ARG A 484 8.90 19.87 -14.45
N LYS A 485 8.65 21.16 -14.72
CA LYS A 485 9.64 22.04 -15.33
C LYS A 485 10.87 22.23 -14.45
N ALA A 486 10.68 22.50 -13.16
CA ALA A 486 11.78 22.69 -12.21
C ALA A 486 12.66 21.44 -12.10
N ILE A 487 12.04 20.25 -12.01
CA ILE A 487 12.76 18.97 -12.00
C ILE A 487 13.52 18.78 -13.31
N ALA A 488 12.90 19.00 -14.48
CA ALA A 488 13.56 18.79 -15.76
C ALA A 488 14.82 19.67 -15.93
N LEU A 489 14.75 20.94 -15.51
CA LEU A 489 15.91 21.84 -15.50
C LEU A 489 16.97 21.41 -14.49
N GLY A 490 16.56 20.98 -13.29
CA GLY A 490 17.46 20.44 -12.27
C GLY A 490 18.19 19.18 -12.73
N LEU A 491 17.53 18.30 -13.49
CA LEU A 491 18.12 17.10 -14.08
C LEU A 491 19.16 17.43 -15.15
N PHE A 492 18.89 18.42 -16.00
CA PHE A 492 19.88 18.88 -16.99
C PHE A 492 21.13 19.45 -16.30
N TYR A 493 20.95 20.29 -15.29
CA TYR A 493 22.07 20.79 -14.49
C TYR A 493 22.82 19.66 -13.78
N LYS A 494 22.11 18.71 -13.16
CA LYS A 494 22.68 17.52 -12.52
C LYS A 494 23.54 16.71 -13.52
N ALA A 495 23.08 16.54 -14.76
CA ALA A 495 23.83 15.84 -15.79
C ALA A 495 25.17 16.48 -16.08
N ILE A 496 25.19 17.81 -16.31
CA ILE A 496 26.41 18.57 -16.59
C ILE A 496 27.34 18.56 -15.37
N LEU A 497 26.79 18.81 -14.18
CA LEU A 497 27.55 18.85 -12.93
C LEU A 497 28.22 17.51 -12.62
N SER A 498 27.59 16.40 -13.01
CA SER A 498 28.17 15.06 -12.80
C SER A 498 29.44 14.81 -13.62
N GLN A 499 29.69 15.59 -14.67
CA GLN A 499 30.77 15.37 -15.65
C GLN A 499 31.77 16.52 -15.76
N ALA A 500 31.42 17.69 -15.21
CA ALA A 500 32.31 18.85 -15.26
C ALA A 500 33.65 18.55 -14.57
N PRO A 501 34.79 18.79 -15.25
CA PRO A 501 36.12 18.43 -14.75
C PRO A 501 36.55 19.25 -13.53
N SER A 502 36.04 20.48 -13.41
CA SER A 502 36.23 21.36 -12.26
C SER A 502 34.89 21.94 -11.85
N VAL A 503 34.52 21.75 -10.59
CA VAL A 503 33.29 22.29 -9.99
C VAL A 503 33.60 22.80 -8.60
N ASN A 504 32.83 23.77 -8.14
CA ASN A 504 32.80 24.18 -6.74
C ASN A 504 32.59 22.92 -5.87
N PRO A 505 33.46 22.65 -4.87
CA PRO A 505 33.34 21.47 -4.03
C PRO A 505 31.95 21.32 -3.39
N ARG A 506 31.27 22.43 -3.08
CA ARG A 506 29.93 22.43 -2.50
C ARG A 506 28.85 21.95 -3.47
N PHE A 507 29.05 22.13 -4.78
CA PHE A 507 28.09 21.74 -5.82
C PHE A 507 28.24 20.28 -6.21
N LYS A 508 29.39 19.65 -5.97
CA LYS A 508 29.68 18.26 -6.39
C LYS A 508 28.59 17.25 -6.02
N SER A 509 27.97 17.40 -4.84
CA SER A 509 26.89 16.49 -4.40
C SER A 509 25.64 16.52 -5.27
N GLY A 510 25.40 17.62 -5.99
CA GLY A 510 24.28 17.75 -6.91
C GLY A 510 24.39 16.86 -8.14
N GLY A 511 25.60 16.41 -8.53
CA GLY A 511 25.83 15.59 -9.73
C GLY A 511 25.40 14.13 -9.58
N SER A 512 25.13 13.65 -8.36
CA SER A 512 24.71 12.27 -8.09
C SER A 512 23.27 12.20 -7.60
N LEU A 513 22.55 11.13 -7.90
CA LEU A 513 21.26 10.83 -7.24
C LEU A 513 21.48 10.46 -5.77
N LEU A 514 20.39 10.38 -5.00
CA LEU A 514 20.46 9.83 -3.64
C LEU A 514 20.79 8.34 -3.72
N ASN A 515 21.82 7.90 -2.99
CA ASN A 515 22.22 6.50 -2.91
C ASN A 515 21.62 5.90 -1.64
N ARG A 516 20.79 4.86 -1.78
CA ARG A 516 20.21 4.13 -0.63
C ARG A 516 21.10 2.91 -0.32
N PRO A 517 21.83 2.89 0.81
CA PRO A 517 22.49 1.67 1.26
C PRO A 517 21.47 0.65 1.76
N VAL A 518 21.91 -0.59 1.97
CA VAL A 518 21.10 -1.65 2.59
C VAL A 518 20.56 -1.15 3.93
N SER A 519 19.26 -1.29 4.13
CA SER A 519 18.60 -0.85 5.35
C SER A 519 18.76 -1.84 6.49
N SER A 520 18.74 -1.34 7.72
CA SER A 520 18.79 -2.12 8.95
C SER A 520 17.80 -1.57 9.98
N GLY A 521 17.68 -2.26 11.11
CA GLY A 521 16.96 -1.75 12.27
C GLY A 521 17.29 -2.54 13.52
N THR A 522 16.91 -1.98 14.66
CA THR A 522 17.15 -2.57 15.98
C THR A 522 15.91 -2.43 16.84
N GLN A 523 15.59 -3.46 17.61
CA GLN A 523 14.47 -3.43 18.55
C GLN A 523 14.98 -3.73 19.96
N THR A 524 14.65 -2.87 20.92
CA THR A 524 15.07 -3.03 22.32
C THR A 524 13.85 -3.02 23.22
N PHE A 525 13.65 -4.10 23.97
CA PHE A 525 12.58 -4.23 24.96
C PHE A 525 12.99 -5.23 26.05
N ASP A 526 12.42 -5.07 27.24
CA ASP A 526 12.69 -5.95 28.38
C ASP A 526 11.64 -7.06 28.47
N THR A 527 12.05 -8.26 28.93
CA THR A 527 11.12 -9.35 29.24
C THR A 527 11.40 -10.02 30.57
N ASP A 528 10.36 -10.61 31.18
CA ASP A 528 10.47 -11.30 32.47
C ASP A 528 10.02 -12.77 32.36
N LYS A 529 10.98 -13.70 32.48
CA LYS A 529 10.74 -15.15 32.39
C LYS A 529 9.81 -15.68 33.48
N SER A 530 9.70 -14.99 34.63
CA SER A 530 8.87 -15.46 35.75
C SER A 530 7.37 -15.37 35.46
N ILE A 531 6.97 -14.55 34.49
CA ILE A 531 5.57 -14.35 34.09
C ILE A 531 5.25 -14.98 32.73
N TRP A 532 6.19 -15.66 32.08
CA TRP A 532 5.92 -16.32 30.80
C TRP A 532 4.76 -17.34 30.91
N PRO A 533 3.87 -17.42 29.91
CA PRO A 533 3.98 -16.83 28.57
C PRO A 533 3.54 -15.37 28.47
N LEU A 534 3.07 -14.71 29.54
CA LEU A 534 2.83 -13.27 29.51
C LEU A 534 4.16 -12.54 29.26
N ASN A 535 4.16 -11.54 28.37
CA ASN A 535 5.34 -10.76 27.99
C ASN A 535 6.48 -11.58 27.30
N GLN A 536 6.31 -12.89 27.11
CA GLN A 536 7.22 -13.67 26.27
C GLN A 536 7.14 -13.15 24.82
N PRO A 537 8.29 -12.95 24.13
CA PRO A 537 8.33 -12.51 22.74
C PRO A 537 8.02 -13.71 21.83
N VAL A 538 6.77 -14.18 21.88
CA VAL A 538 6.30 -15.30 21.08
C VAL A 538 6.12 -14.90 19.62
N GLN A 539 6.22 -15.87 18.74
CA GLN A 539 5.74 -15.73 17.37
C GLN A 539 4.22 -15.52 17.39
N LYS A 540 3.69 -14.68 16.49
CA LYS A 540 2.25 -14.59 16.28
C LYS A 540 1.66 -15.98 15.99
N LEU A 541 0.57 -16.35 16.68
CA LEU A 541 -0.06 -17.68 16.60
C LEU A 541 -0.42 -18.07 15.16
N GLU A 542 -1.01 -17.15 14.39
CA GLU A 542 -1.38 -17.42 13.01
C GLU A 542 -0.22 -17.29 12.03
N GLY A 543 0.98 -16.87 12.47
CA GLY A 543 2.08 -16.49 11.60
C GLY A 543 2.43 -17.54 10.54
N LEU A 544 2.59 -18.80 10.96
CA LEU A 544 2.89 -19.91 10.04
C LEU A 544 1.75 -20.14 9.03
N THR A 545 0.50 -20.18 9.50
CA THR A 545 -0.67 -20.42 8.64
C THR A 545 -0.95 -19.25 7.68
N GLN A 546 -0.51 -18.03 8.02
CA GLN A 546 -0.51 -16.89 7.10
C GLN A 546 0.58 -17.04 6.04
N CYS A 547 1.78 -17.44 6.46
CA CYS A 547 2.91 -17.68 5.57
C CYS A 547 2.67 -18.84 4.59
N SER A 548 1.91 -19.88 4.98
CA SER A 548 1.55 -20.99 4.08
C SER A 548 0.32 -20.73 3.21
N GLY A 549 -0.42 -19.63 3.45
CA GLY A 549 -1.66 -19.32 2.74
C GLY A 549 -2.88 -20.15 3.17
N GLU A 550 -2.78 -20.92 4.26
CA GLU A 550 -3.87 -21.74 4.83
C GLU A 550 -4.99 -20.87 5.42
N VAL A 551 -4.61 -19.67 5.86
CA VAL A 551 -5.54 -18.67 6.40
C VAL A 551 -6.57 -18.21 5.38
N ARG A 552 -7.84 -18.23 5.81
CA ARG A 552 -9.01 -17.79 5.04
C ARG A 552 -9.50 -16.40 5.48
N TYR A 553 -9.69 -15.51 4.51
CA TYR A 553 -10.34 -14.20 4.64
C TYR A 553 -11.80 -14.25 4.20
N SER A 554 -12.56 -13.16 4.36
CA SER A 554 -13.99 -13.13 4.02
C SER A 554 -14.25 -13.39 2.53
N CYS A 555 -13.30 -13.00 1.67
CA CYS A 555 -13.35 -13.25 0.23
C CYS A 555 -12.82 -14.64 -0.21
N ASP A 556 -12.33 -15.49 0.71
CA ASP A 556 -11.73 -16.80 0.38
C ASP A 556 -12.74 -17.95 0.51
N MET A 557 -13.83 -17.88 -0.27
CA MET A 557 -14.93 -18.84 -0.27
C MET A 557 -14.91 -19.73 -1.51
N ARG A 558 -15.30 -21.01 -1.35
CA ARG A 558 -15.57 -21.89 -2.50
C ARG A 558 -16.96 -21.59 -3.03
N TYR A 559 -17.07 -21.41 -4.34
CA TYR A 559 -18.34 -21.10 -5.00
C TYR A 559 -18.98 -22.37 -5.56
N SER A 560 -20.30 -22.47 -5.43
CA SER A 560 -21.10 -23.44 -6.18
C SER A 560 -21.72 -22.79 -7.42
N GLN A 561 -22.24 -23.57 -8.37
CA GLN A 561 -22.99 -23.04 -9.52
C GLN A 561 -24.26 -22.26 -9.12
N ARG A 562 -24.78 -22.52 -7.90
CA ARG A 562 -25.93 -21.80 -7.34
C ARG A 562 -25.52 -20.48 -6.70
N ASP A 563 -24.25 -20.23 -6.44
CA ASP A 563 -23.82 -18.98 -5.83
C ASP A 563 -24.05 -17.82 -6.81
N VAL A 564 -24.18 -16.61 -6.27
CA VAL A 564 -24.28 -15.38 -7.06
C VAL A 564 -23.28 -14.35 -6.58
N HIS A 565 -22.87 -13.48 -7.49
CA HIS A 565 -21.95 -12.40 -7.20
C HIS A 565 -22.65 -11.05 -7.37
N VAL A 566 -22.41 -10.16 -6.41
CA VAL A 566 -23.05 -8.85 -6.31
C VAL A 566 -22.03 -7.77 -6.63
N ALA A 567 -22.43 -6.79 -7.43
CA ALA A 567 -21.67 -5.58 -7.69
C ALA A 567 -22.55 -4.34 -7.53
N PHE A 568 -22.02 -3.29 -6.91
CA PHE A 568 -22.69 -2.01 -6.87
C PHE A 568 -22.71 -1.36 -8.25
N VAL A 569 -23.86 -0.78 -8.60
CA VAL A 569 -23.97 0.28 -9.60
C VAL A 569 -23.68 1.59 -8.87
N LEU A 570 -22.63 2.29 -9.30
CA LEU A 570 -22.16 3.52 -8.68
C LEU A 570 -22.63 4.73 -9.48
N ALA A 571 -22.98 5.82 -8.79
CA ALA A 571 -23.40 7.05 -9.44
C ALA A 571 -22.26 7.70 -10.23
N THR A 572 -22.56 8.22 -11.42
CA THR A 572 -21.59 8.91 -12.30
C THR A 572 -21.72 10.43 -12.28
N GLU A 573 -22.55 10.97 -11.39
CA GLU A 573 -22.73 12.41 -11.15
C GLU A 573 -22.71 12.64 -9.63
N ALA A 574 -22.26 13.80 -9.20
CA ALA A 574 -22.36 14.27 -7.81
C ALA A 574 -23.49 15.31 -7.70
N VAL A 575 -24.07 15.47 -6.50
CA VAL A 575 -25.09 16.49 -6.19
C VAL A 575 -26.21 16.54 -7.24
N ALA A 576 -26.91 15.41 -7.41
CA ALA A 576 -27.90 15.23 -8.46
C ALA A 576 -29.11 14.42 -7.98
N ASP A 577 -30.30 14.71 -8.55
CA ASP A 577 -31.48 13.88 -8.34
C ASP A 577 -31.53 12.74 -9.38
N ILE A 578 -31.83 11.53 -8.93
CA ILE A 578 -32.08 10.36 -9.77
C ILE A 578 -33.48 10.51 -10.38
N LYS A 579 -33.58 10.54 -11.72
CA LYS A 579 -34.86 10.56 -12.44
C LYS A 579 -35.30 9.19 -12.89
N ASN A 580 -34.35 8.39 -13.37
CA ASN A 580 -34.61 7.02 -13.80
C ASN A 580 -33.32 6.20 -13.74
N ILE A 581 -33.45 4.92 -13.37
CA ILE A 581 -32.39 3.91 -13.47
C ILE A 581 -32.89 2.82 -14.41
N ASN A 582 -32.21 2.60 -15.52
CA ASN A 582 -32.55 1.61 -16.53
C ASN A 582 -31.45 0.54 -16.62
N ALA A 583 -31.75 -0.64 -16.09
CA ALA A 583 -30.87 -1.80 -16.13
C ALA A 583 -31.15 -2.76 -17.30
N THR A 584 -32.01 -2.38 -18.26
CA THR A 584 -32.48 -3.28 -19.34
C THR A 584 -31.34 -3.91 -20.13
N ASP A 585 -30.30 -3.14 -20.49
CA ASP A 585 -29.19 -3.68 -21.28
C ASP A 585 -28.26 -4.57 -20.45
N ALA A 586 -28.07 -4.25 -19.16
CA ALA A 586 -27.36 -5.12 -18.23
C ALA A 586 -28.06 -6.48 -18.07
N LEU A 587 -29.40 -6.47 -17.94
CA LEU A 587 -30.21 -7.68 -17.77
C LEU A 587 -30.26 -8.59 -19.02
N LYS A 588 -29.98 -8.04 -20.21
CA LYS A 588 -29.87 -8.84 -21.45
C LYS A 588 -28.57 -9.64 -21.52
N VAL A 589 -27.55 -9.27 -20.74
CA VAL A 589 -26.25 -9.94 -20.77
C VAL A 589 -26.38 -11.35 -20.19
N PRO A 590 -26.00 -12.41 -20.92
CA PRO A 590 -26.06 -13.78 -20.42
C PRO A 590 -25.30 -13.95 -19.11
N GLY A 591 -25.93 -14.61 -18.13
CA GLY A 591 -25.36 -14.83 -16.80
C GLY A 591 -25.64 -13.71 -15.79
N VAL A 592 -26.20 -12.56 -16.22
CA VAL A 592 -26.81 -11.60 -15.30
C VAL A 592 -28.17 -12.13 -14.85
N ILE A 593 -28.41 -12.09 -13.54
CA ILE A 593 -29.55 -12.75 -12.89
C ILE A 593 -30.59 -11.72 -12.45
N ALA A 594 -30.15 -10.61 -11.84
CA ALA A 594 -31.06 -9.61 -11.30
C ALA A 594 -30.41 -8.24 -11.22
N PHE A 595 -31.26 -7.23 -11.19
CA PHE A 595 -30.94 -5.87 -10.78
C PHE A 595 -31.84 -5.50 -9.61
N PHE A 596 -31.27 -4.94 -8.54
CA PHE A 596 -32.01 -4.43 -7.39
C PHE A 596 -31.69 -2.95 -7.17
N SER A 597 -32.70 -2.14 -6.87
CA SER A 597 -32.55 -0.76 -6.42
C SER A 597 -33.13 -0.57 -5.03
N ALA A 598 -33.13 0.67 -4.52
CA ALA A 598 -33.65 0.99 -3.19
C ALA A 598 -35.11 0.52 -2.96
N LYS A 599 -35.91 0.37 -4.02
CA LYS A 599 -37.32 -0.08 -3.93
C LYS A 599 -37.46 -1.56 -3.56
N ASP A 600 -36.41 -2.36 -3.81
CA ASP A 600 -36.44 -3.80 -3.62
C ASP A 600 -36.02 -4.19 -2.18
N ILE A 601 -35.61 -3.22 -1.37
CA ILE A 601 -35.25 -3.42 0.04
C ILE A 601 -36.53 -3.66 0.85
N PRO A 602 -36.73 -4.87 1.42
CA PRO A 602 -37.98 -5.22 2.10
C PRO A 602 -38.13 -4.54 3.46
N GLY A 603 -37.03 -4.12 4.10
CA GLY A 603 -37.02 -3.42 5.37
C GLY A 603 -36.60 -1.95 5.26
N LYS A 604 -35.56 -1.55 6.00
CA LYS A 604 -35.06 -0.17 6.00
C LYS A 604 -33.88 0.00 5.05
N ASN A 605 -33.94 1.01 4.17
CA ASN A 605 -32.83 1.41 3.32
C ASN A 605 -31.77 2.19 4.11
N SER A 606 -31.12 1.57 5.09
CA SER A 606 -30.04 2.19 5.85
C SER A 606 -29.03 1.19 6.37
N PHE A 607 -27.74 1.55 6.31
CA PHE A 607 -26.66 0.80 6.93
C PHE A 607 -26.12 1.44 8.21
N THR A 608 -26.71 2.56 8.65
CA THR A 608 -26.35 3.32 9.86
C THR A 608 -27.56 3.43 10.79
N PRO A 609 -28.00 2.32 11.41
CA PRO A 609 -29.11 2.32 12.37
C PRO A 609 -28.83 3.26 13.56
N LEU A 610 -29.73 4.21 13.83
CA LEU A 610 -29.57 5.28 14.84
C LEU A 610 -29.57 4.80 16.31
N ASP A 611 -29.97 3.56 16.57
CA ASP A 611 -29.95 2.93 17.89
C ASP A 611 -28.70 2.07 18.13
N VAL A 612 -27.80 2.01 17.15
CA VAL A 612 -26.42 1.56 17.36
C VAL A 612 -25.58 2.79 17.76
N PRO A 613 -24.68 2.69 18.75
CA PRO A 613 -23.85 3.81 19.18
C PRO A 613 -23.11 4.52 18.03
N TRP A 614 -22.83 5.81 18.19
CA TRP A 614 -22.06 6.64 17.24
C TRP A 614 -22.65 6.76 15.83
N GLN A 615 -23.93 6.40 15.62
CA GLN A 615 -24.66 6.62 14.38
C GLN A 615 -25.63 7.79 14.57
N ASP A 616 -25.28 8.97 14.05
CA ASP A 616 -26.05 10.20 14.21
C ASP A 616 -27.02 10.46 13.05
N VAL A 617 -26.70 9.93 11.87
CA VAL A 617 -27.41 10.22 10.61
C VAL A 617 -27.72 8.93 9.88
N VAL A 618 -28.91 8.87 9.27
CA VAL A 618 -29.29 7.79 8.35
C VAL A 618 -28.58 7.98 7.02
N GLU A 619 -27.73 7.03 6.67
CA GLU A 619 -27.15 6.90 5.33
C GLU A 619 -27.83 5.74 4.60
N GLU A 620 -28.19 5.97 3.33
CA GLU A 620 -28.87 4.98 2.51
C GLU A 620 -27.91 3.89 2.01
N ILE A 621 -28.37 2.64 1.98
CA ILE A 621 -27.60 1.53 1.37
C ILE A 621 -27.46 1.79 -0.12
N LEU A 622 -28.57 2.11 -0.77
CA LEU A 622 -28.69 2.50 -2.17
C LEU A 622 -29.42 3.84 -2.24
N ALA A 623 -28.83 4.85 -2.87
CA ALA A 623 -29.47 6.15 -3.01
C ALA A 623 -30.81 6.04 -3.76
N SER A 624 -31.90 6.44 -3.09
CA SER A 624 -33.26 6.24 -3.58
C SER A 624 -33.77 7.41 -4.43
N LYS A 625 -33.32 8.64 -4.13
CA LYS A 625 -33.79 9.88 -4.77
C LYS A 625 -32.66 10.83 -5.15
N ARG A 626 -31.71 11.07 -4.26
CA ARG A 626 -30.62 12.03 -4.45
C ARG A 626 -29.28 11.34 -4.27
N VAL A 627 -28.36 11.68 -5.17
CA VAL A 627 -26.94 11.37 -5.07
C VAL A 627 -26.22 12.59 -4.48
N SER A 628 -25.50 12.36 -3.38
CA SER A 628 -24.70 13.38 -2.69
C SER A 628 -23.29 13.49 -3.25
N TYR A 629 -22.69 12.38 -3.69
CA TYR A 629 -21.30 12.34 -4.15
C TYR A 629 -21.12 11.40 -5.34
N TYR A 630 -20.08 11.66 -6.14
CA TYR A 630 -19.69 10.79 -7.24
C TYR A 630 -19.28 9.42 -6.72
N GLY A 631 -19.86 8.35 -7.26
CA GLY A 631 -19.56 6.99 -6.82
C GLY A 631 -20.49 6.48 -5.71
N GLN A 632 -21.52 7.22 -5.30
CA GLN A 632 -22.49 6.71 -4.34
C GLN A 632 -23.25 5.50 -4.90
N PRO A 633 -23.39 4.39 -4.16
CA PRO A 633 -24.19 3.26 -4.60
C PRO A 633 -25.67 3.62 -4.86
N ILE A 634 -26.19 3.23 -6.02
CA ILE A 634 -27.59 3.52 -6.46
C ILE A 634 -28.37 2.25 -6.82
N GLY A 635 -27.69 1.12 -7.02
CA GLY A 635 -28.29 -0.15 -7.37
C GLY A 635 -27.30 -1.30 -7.22
N LEU A 636 -27.77 -2.52 -7.46
CA LEU A 636 -26.99 -3.76 -7.42
C LEU A 636 -27.24 -4.55 -8.70
N ILE A 637 -26.16 -5.02 -9.32
CA ILE A 637 -26.22 -6.10 -10.30
C ILE A 637 -25.83 -7.40 -9.63
N VAL A 638 -26.58 -8.45 -9.95
CA VAL A 638 -26.31 -9.81 -9.50
C VAL A 638 -26.08 -10.71 -10.70
N ALA A 639 -24.97 -11.44 -10.73
CA ALA A 639 -24.60 -12.32 -11.83
C ALA A 639 -23.97 -13.64 -11.36
N GLY A 640 -23.77 -14.59 -12.28
CA GLY A 640 -23.16 -15.90 -11.98
C GLY A 640 -21.67 -15.86 -11.64
N ASN A 641 -20.96 -14.76 -11.92
CA ASN A 641 -19.55 -14.56 -11.53
C ASN A 641 -19.25 -13.08 -11.24
N GLN A 642 -18.18 -12.82 -10.49
CA GLN A 642 -17.80 -11.49 -10.03
C GLN A 642 -17.50 -10.49 -11.16
N LYS A 643 -16.71 -10.90 -12.16
CA LYS A 643 -16.31 -10.00 -13.25
C LYS A 643 -17.50 -9.57 -14.09
N LEU A 644 -18.39 -10.51 -14.38
CA LEU A 644 -19.63 -10.24 -15.11
C LEU A 644 -20.52 -9.27 -14.33
N ALA A 645 -20.66 -9.45 -13.01
CA ALA A 645 -21.45 -8.52 -12.19
C ALA A 645 -20.89 -7.09 -12.25
N ILE A 646 -19.57 -6.93 -12.15
CA ILE A 646 -18.89 -5.63 -12.23
C ILE A 646 -19.07 -4.99 -13.61
N LYS A 647 -18.82 -5.74 -14.69
CA LYS A 647 -18.96 -5.24 -16.07
C LYS A 647 -20.40 -4.86 -16.40
N ALA A 648 -21.37 -5.69 -16.01
CA ALA A 648 -22.78 -5.40 -16.24
C ALA A 648 -23.30 -4.22 -15.39
N ALA A 649 -22.68 -3.92 -14.24
CA ALA A 649 -23.01 -2.71 -13.47
C ALA A 649 -22.71 -1.42 -14.24
N GLU A 650 -21.69 -1.42 -15.11
CA GLU A 650 -21.34 -0.27 -15.97
C GLU A 650 -22.35 -0.04 -17.11
N LEU A 651 -23.15 -1.06 -17.47
CA LEU A 651 -24.16 -0.97 -18.52
C LEU A 651 -25.47 -0.33 -18.03
N VAL A 652 -25.65 -0.15 -16.72
CA VAL A 652 -26.87 0.43 -16.15
C VAL A 652 -26.91 1.93 -16.46
N GLN A 653 -27.92 2.34 -17.21
CA GLN A 653 -28.09 3.72 -17.65
C GLN A 653 -28.87 4.51 -16.61
N VAL A 654 -28.35 5.67 -16.20
CA VAL A 654 -28.98 6.49 -15.17
C VAL A 654 -29.19 7.90 -15.70
N LYS A 655 -30.43 8.40 -15.56
CA LYS A 655 -30.76 9.79 -15.89
C LYS A 655 -30.73 10.61 -14.62
N TYR A 656 -29.85 11.60 -14.59
CA TYR A 656 -29.69 12.55 -13.50
C TYR A 656 -30.30 13.91 -13.85
N LYS A 657 -30.82 14.61 -12.85
CA LYS A 657 -31.00 16.06 -12.89
C LYS A 657 -29.94 16.66 -11.97
N LYS A 658 -28.89 17.23 -12.57
CA LYS A 658 -27.84 17.93 -11.84
C LYS A 658 -28.44 19.09 -11.04
N ILE A 659 -28.06 19.22 -9.77
CA ILE A 659 -28.54 20.28 -8.88
C ILE A 659 -27.49 21.37 -8.72
N ALA A 660 -26.23 21.00 -8.53
CA ALA A 660 -25.11 21.93 -8.41
C ALA A 660 -23.79 21.27 -8.84
N ASP A 661 -22.73 22.08 -8.93
CA ASP A 661 -21.36 21.56 -8.95
C ASP A 661 -20.95 21.14 -7.52
N PRO A 662 -20.18 20.05 -7.35
CA PRO A 662 -19.81 19.57 -6.03
C PRO A 662 -18.76 20.47 -5.37
N VAL A 663 -18.89 20.63 -4.06
CA VAL A 663 -17.96 21.33 -3.17
C VAL A 663 -17.08 20.28 -2.46
N LEU A 664 -15.78 20.23 -2.78
CA LEU A 664 -14.94 19.05 -2.51
C LEU A 664 -13.92 19.22 -1.38
N THR A 665 -13.56 20.46 -1.06
CA THR A 665 -12.57 20.76 -0.01
C THR A 665 -13.17 21.67 1.06
N ILE A 666 -12.56 21.66 2.25
CA ILE A 666 -12.92 22.59 3.32
C ILE A 666 -12.83 24.04 2.82
N SER A 667 -11.76 24.39 2.10
CA SER A 667 -11.56 25.72 1.55
C SER A 667 -12.69 26.13 0.59
N ASP A 668 -13.18 25.20 -0.24
CA ASP A 668 -14.33 25.46 -1.12
C ASP A 668 -15.60 25.73 -0.30
N VAL A 669 -15.82 25.00 0.80
CA VAL A 669 -16.99 25.21 1.68
C VAL A 669 -16.94 26.57 2.36
N LEU A 670 -15.78 27.02 2.83
CA LEU A 670 -15.66 28.31 3.54
C LEU A 670 -16.03 29.52 2.70
N VAL A 671 -15.92 29.39 1.37
CA VAL A 671 -16.31 30.44 0.40
C VAL A 671 -17.63 30.13 -0.33
N ALA A 672 -18.26 29.00 -0.05
CA ALA A 672 -19.50 28.58 -0.71
C ALA A 672 -20.69 29.47 -0.28
N PRO A 673 -21.64 29.76 -1.18
CA PRO A 673 -22.84 30.54 -0.85
C PRO A 673 -23.72 29.90 0.24
N ASP A 674 -23.64 28.58 0.40
CA ASP A 674 -24.43 27.79 1.35
C ASP A 674 -23.62 27.30 2.56
N LYS A 675 -22.47 27.90 2.85
CA LYS A 675 -21.54 27.50 3.93
C LYS A 675 -22.23 27.23 5.28
N ASP A 676 -23.22 28.05 5.65
CA ASP A 676 -23.89 27.94 6.96
C ASP A 676 -24.75 26.68 7.09
N LYS A 677 -25.08 26.02 5.97
CA LYS A 677 -25.74 24.70 5.94
C LYS A 677 -24.77 23.54 5.98
N ARG A 678 -23.49 23.79 5.69
CA ARG A 678 -22.42 22.77 5.61
C ARG A 678 -21.58 22.73 6.87
N LEU A 679 -21.52 23.82 7.63
CA LEU A 679 -20.77 23.93 8.87
C LEU A 679 -21.64 23.65 10.09
N ARG A 680 -21.23 22.68 10.91
CA ARG A 680 -21.82 22.43 12.24
C ARG A 680 -20.77 22.72 13.30
N LYS A 681 -21.00 23.75 14.13
CA LYS A 681 -20.13 24.08 15.25
C LYS A 681 -20.37 23.06 16.37
N ASP A 682 -19.44 22.12 16.53
CA ASP A 682 -19.56 21.05 17.53
C ASP A 682 -18.78 21.38 18.81
N VAL A 683 -17.78 22.27 18.74
CA VAL A 683 -16.87 22.55 19.87
C VAL A 683 -16.71 24.04 20.12
N SER A 684 -16.71 24.42 21.41
CA SER A 684 -16.39 25.76 21.89
C SER A 684 -15.75 25.68 23.28
N THR A 685 -14.42 25.63 23.34
CA THR A 685 -13.65 25.64 24.59
C THR A 685 -13.08 27.04 24.84
N LYS A 686 -13.26 27.58 26.05
CA LYS A 686 -12.67 28.86 26.46
C LYS A 686 -11.45 28.62 27.34
N ALA A 687 -10.44 29.47 27.18
CA ALA A 687 -9.28 29.50 28.04
C ALA A 687 -9.69 29.84 29.49
N SER A 688 -9.05 29.19 30.45
CA SER A 688 -9.17 29.47 31.89
C SER A 688 -8.14 30.49 32.40
N ASP A 689 -7.10 30.76 31.62
CA ASP A 689 -6.03 31.71 31.92
C ASP A 689 -5.66 32.53 30.68
N ARG A 690 -5.01 33.67 30.89
CA ARG A 690 -4.33 34.44 29.84
C ARG A 690 -3.04 35.01 30.38
N GLY A 691 -1.94 34.73 29.69
CA GLY A 691 -0.63 35.25 30.03
C GLY A 691 -0.56 36.78 29.93
N LYS A 692 0.39 37.38 30.65
CA LYS A 692 0.51 38.84 30.80
C LYS A 692 1.58 39.48 29.89
N GLU A 693 2.48 38.67 29.33
CA GLU A 693 3.67 39.16 28.62
C GLU A 693 3.72 38.57 27.21
N THR A 694 3.11 39.22 26.22
CA THR A 694 3.20 38.80 24.82
C THR A 694 4.23 39.65 24.10
N THR A 695 5.32 39.04 23.65
CA THR A 695 6.39 39.73 22.89
C THR A 695 6.32 39.40 21.40
N HIS A 696 5.83 38.21 21.03
CA HIS A 696 5.60 37.82 19.64
C HIS A 696 4.16 37.39 19.42
N VAL A 697 3.60 37.73 18.26
CA VAL A 697 2.30 37.26 17.80
C VAL A 697 2.48 36.56 16.47
N VAL A 698 1.96 35.34 16.37
CA VAL A 698 2.06 34.50 15.17
C VAL A 698 0.66 34.15 14.70
N LYS A 699 0.40 34.32 13.40
CA LYS A 699 -0.82 33.83 12.74
C LYS A 699 -0.44 32.80 11.68
N GLY A 700 -1.29 31.81 11.48
CA GLY A 700 -1.03 30.79 10.46
C GLY A 700 -2.19 29.88 10.19
N GLU A 701 -2.01 29.10 9.12
CA GLU A 701 -2.88 28.00 8.75
C GLU A 701 -2.05 26.73 8.60
N PHE A 702 -2.68 25.60 8.91
CA PHE A 702 -2.08 24.28 8.73
C PHE A 702 -3.16 23.32 8.23
N THR A 703 -2.84 22.57 7.19
CA THR A 703 -3.76 21.58 6.61
C THR A 703 -3.21 20.19 6.85
N ILE A 704 -4.09 19.22 7.05
CA ILE A 704 -3.78 17.80 7.07
C ILE A 704 -4.59 17.14 5.96
N PRO A 705 -3.96 16.36 5.07
CA PRO A 705 -4.63 15.83 3.88
C PRO A 705 -5.50 14.62 4.22
N ASP A 706 -6.44 14.31 3.32
CA ASP A 706 -7.16 13.03 3.34
C ASP A 706 -6.18 11.85 3.10
N GLN A 707 -6.53 10.66 3.60
CA GLN A 707 -5.74 9.43 3.40
C GLN A 707 -6.65 8.21 3.22
N TYR A 708 -6.31 7.33 2.27
CA TYR A 708 -6.98 6.03 2.13
C TYR A 708 -6.31 4.95 2.99
N HIS A 709 -7.13 4.14 3.66
CA HIS A 709 -6.67 3.05 4.54
C HIS A 709 -5.76 2.06 3.82
N TYR A 710 -6.06 1.80 2.54
CA TYR A 710 -5.33 0.86 1.69
C TYR A 710 -5.28 -0.56 2.29
N THR A 711 -6.44 -1.06 2.76
CA THR A 711 -6.54 -2.44 3.26
C THR A 711 -6.22 -3.42 2.14
N MET A 712 -5.34 -4.39 2.41
CA MET A 712 -4.92 -5.36 1.40
C MET A 712 -6.08 -6.29 0.99
N GLU A 713 -6.96 -6.63 1.93
CA GLU A 713 -8.29 -7.18 1.64
C GLU A 713 -9.27 -6.01 1.46
N THR A 714 -9.89 -5.89 0.27
CA THR A 714 -10.94 -4.89 0.03
C THR A 714 -12.22 -5.24 0.79
N GLN A 715 -13.21 -4.34 0.77
CA GLN A 715 -14.50 -4.63 1.40
C GLN A 715 -15.11 -5.89 0.78
N SER A 716 -15.51 -6.82 1.64
CA SER A 716 -16.10 -8.08 1.21
C SER A 716 -17.10 -8.64 2.21
N CYS A 717 -18.11 -9.33 1.68
CA CYS A 717 -19.08 -10.07 2.47
C CYS A 717 -19.61 -11.27 1.67
N ALA A 718 -19.75 -12.40 2.34
CA ALA A 718 -20.46 -13.58 1.83
C ALA A 718 -21.67 -13.85 2.72
N VAL A 719 -22.82 -14.17 2.12
CA VAL A 719 -24.08 -14.42 2.82
C VAL A 719 -24.69 -15.73 2.32
N THR A 720 -25.04 -16.62 3.25
CA THR A 720 -25.68 -17.90 2.97
C THR A 720 -27.07 -17.93 3.60
N PRO A 721 -28.15 -18.04 2.81
CA PRO A 721 -29.48 -18.29 3.35
C PRO A 721 -29.59 -19.68 3.97
N THR A 722 -30.18 -19.77 5.16
CA THR A 722 -30.40 -21.02 5.88
C THR A 722 -31.87 -21.20 6.24
N SER A 723 -32.22 -22.32 6.89
CA SER A 723 -33.56 -22.52 7.45
C SER A 723 -33.87 -21.57 8.62
N ARG A 724 -32.83 -21.05 9.30
CA ARG A 724 -32.94 -20.11 10.44
C ARG A 724 -32.95 -18.64 10.01
N GLY A 725 -32.53 -18.34 8.78
CA GLY A 725 -32.45 -16.98 8.25
C GLY A 725 -31.21 -16.78 7.39
N LEU A 726 -30.25 -15.96 7.83
CA LEU A 726 -29.03 -15.63 7.09
C LEU A 726 -27.77 -15.85 7.95
N GLU A 727 -26.76 -16.49 7.37
CA GLU A 727 -25.41 -16.60 7.95
C GLU A 727 -24.44 -15.76 7.10
N LEU A 728 -23.72 -14.84 7.74
CA LEU A 728 -22.84 -13.88 7.10
C LEU A 728 -21.40 -14.11 7.52
N ARG A 729 -20.50 -13.94 6.56
CA ARG A 729 -19.07 -13.78 6.77
C ARG A 729 -18.67 -12.41 6.22
N SER A 730 -18.41 -11.45 7.12
CA SER A 730 -18.18 -10.05 6.75
C SER A 730 -16.76 -9.60 7.09
N ALA A 731 -16.13 -8.85 6.21
CA ALA A 731 -14.88 -8.15 6.51
C ALA A 731 -15.17 -6.85 7.30
N THR A 732 -15.54 -6.98 8.59
CA THR A 732 -15.92 -5.86 9.46
C THR A 732 -15.13 -5.83 10.77
N GLN A 733 -14.89 -4.63 11.31
CA GLN A 733 -14.39 -4.40 12.67
C GLN A 733 -15.54 -4.31 13.70
N TRP A 734 -16.78 -4.15 13.25
CA TRP A 734 -17.96 -3.97 14.11
C TRP A 734 -19.07 -4.95 13.68
N MET A 735 -19.14 -6.09 14.37
CA MET A 735 -20.13 -7.12 14.07
C MET A 735 -21.55 -6.66 14.40
N ASP A 736 -21.73 -6.00 15.54
CA ASP A 736 -23.04 -5.56 16.02
C ASP A 736 -23.73 -4.58 15.05
N LEU A 737 -23.00 -3.58 14.55
CA LEU A 737 -23.50 -2.68 13.51
C LEU A 737 -23.94 -3.45 12.26
N VAL A 738 -23.13 -4.39 11.77
CA VAL A 738 -23.48 -5.23 10.61
C VAL A 738 -24.72 -6.07 10.91
N HIS A 739 -24.81 -6.66 12.10
CA HIS A 739 -25.90 -7.51 12.53
C HIS A 739 -27.23 -6.77 12.52
N VAL A 740 -27.28 -5.59 13.16
CA VAL A 740 -28.46 -4.72 13.22
C VAL A 740 -28.83 -4.17 11.85
N ALA A 741 -27.85 -3.66 11.09
CA ALA A 741 -28.09 -3.10 9.77
C ALA A 741 -28.65 -4.13 8.79
N VAL A 742 -28.09 -5.34 8.76
CA VAL A 742 -28.54 -6.42 7.87
C VAL A 742 -29.95 -6.88 8.26
N ALA A 743 -30.19 -7.19 9.53
CA ALA A 743 -31.50 -7.63 10.01
C ALA A 743 -32.62 -6.65 9.60
N ARG A 744 -32.35 -5.34 9.75
CA ARG A 744 -33.26 -4.28 9.33
C ARG A 744 -33.41 -4.14 7.83
N THR A 745 -32.34 -4.34 7.07
CA THR A 745 -32.38 -4.28 5.60
C THR A 745 -33.32 -5.32 5.04
N VAL A 746 -33.21 -6.57 5.52
CA VAL A 746 -33.99 -7.71 5.03
C VAL A 746 -35.29 -7.97 5.83
N ASN A 747 -35.62 -7.08 6.78
CA ASN A 747 -36.79 -7.19 7.66
C ASN A 747 -36.88 -8.54 8.40
N LEU A 748 -35.75 -9.01 8.94
CA LEU A 748 -35.67 -10.19 9.79
C LEU A 748 -35.40 -9.80 11.25
N PRO A 749 -35.87 -10.58 12.23
CA PRO A 749 -35.40 -10.46 13.60
C PRO A 749 -33.88 -10.71 13.71
N LEU A 750 -33.21 -10.06 14.67
CA LEU A 750 -31.76 -10.20 14.89
C LEU A 750 -31.32 -11.67 15.08
N ASN A 751 -32.10 -12.47 15.80
CA ASN A 751 -31.78 -13.88 16.03
C ASN A 751 -31.88 -14.79 14.79
N CYS A 752 -32.37 -14.25 13.67
CA CYS A 752 -32.39 -14.91 12.35
C CYS A 752 -31.17 -14.53 11.50
N VAL A 753 -30.24 -13.74 12.04
CA VAL A 753 -29.03 -13.28 11.37
C VAL A 753 -27.83 -13.66 12.25
N GLU A 754 -26.85 -14.33 11.65
CA GLU A 754 -25.60 -14.71 12.30
C GLU A 754 -24.44 -14.05 11.56
N VAL A 755 -23.58 -13.32 12.27
CA VAL A 755 -22.42 -12.63 11.68
C VAL A 755 -21.15 -13.23 12.24
N SER A 756 -20.29 -13.73 11.34
CA SER A 756 -18.97 -14.25 11.66
C SER A 756 -17.87 -13.41 11.01
N VAL A 757 -16.77 -13.23 11.74
CA VAL A 757 -15.58 -12.54 11.28
C VAL A 757 -14.35 -13.37 11.64
N PRO A 758 -13.85 -14.20 10.71
CA PRO A 758 -12.69 -15.04 10.99
C PRO A 758 -11.42 -14.22 11.25
N ARG A 759 -11.22 -13.15 10.46
CA ARG A 759 -10.13 -12.17 10.53
C ARG A 759 -10.25 -11.18 9.36
N LEU A 760 -9.48 -10.09 9.39
CA LEU A 760 -9.38 -9.10 8.31
C LEU A 760 -7.97 -9.02 7.71
N GLY A 761 -7.89 -8.82 6.40
CA GLY A 761 -6.66 -8.43 5.69
C GLY A 761 -6.38 -6.93 5.82
N GLY A 762 -6.33 -6.43 7.05
CA GLY A 762 -6.26 -5.01 7.41
C GLY A 762 -7.64 -4.34 7.52
N GLY A 763 -7.76 -3.39 8.46
CA GLY A 763 -8.98 -2.61 8.72
C GLY A 763 -8.71 -1.12 8.87
N TYR A 764 -7.88 -0.75 9.84
CA TYR A 764 -7.41 0.63 10.08
C TYR A 764 -8.52 1.66 10.33
N GLY A 765 -9.74 1.23 10.64
CA GLY A 765 -10.93 2.07 10.81
C GLY A 765 -11.88 2.05 9.60
N GLY A 766 -11.37 1.80 8.39
CA GLY A 766 -12.18 1.76 7.16
C GLY A 766 -13.17 0.61 7.08
N LYS A 767 -13.03 -0.39 7.97
CA LYS A 767 -13.98 -1.50 8.15
C LYS A 767 -14.79 -1.37 9.45
N GLY A 768 -14.75 -0.21 10.11
CA GLY A 768 -15.52 0.12 11.32
C GLY A 768 -17.02 0.18 11.05
N SER A 769 -17.43 1.11 10.20
CA SER A 769 -18.85 1.35 9.87
C SER A 769 -19.21 0.97 8.42
N ARG A 770 -18.33 1.31 7.48
CA ARG A 770 -18.60 1.25 6.03
C ARG A 770 -18.79 -0.18 5.48
N SER A 771 -18.27 -1.17 6.19
CA SER A 771 -18.48 -2.60 5.88
C SER A 771 -19.97 -3.01 5.99
N ALA A 772 -20.78 -2.30 6.78
CA ALA A 772 -22.21 -2.54 6.92
C ALA A 772 -22.97 -2.32 5.61
N GLN A 773 -22.63 -1.30 4.82
CA GLN A 773 -23.25 -1.05 3.51
C GLN A 773 -23.05 -2.26 2.57
N VAL A 774 -21.84 -2.82 2.59
CA VAL A 774 -21.45 -3.98 1.77
C VAL A 774 -22.18 -5.25 2.24
N ALA A 775 -22.30 -5.45 3.55
CA ALA A 775 -23.03 -6.57 4.12
C ALA A 775 -24.54 -6.49 3.82
N CYS A 776 -25.16 -5.32 3.96
CA CYS A 776 -26.57 -5.10 3.64
C CYS A 776 -26.87 -5.37 2.16
N ALA A 777 -26.02 -4.88 1.25
CA ALA A 777 -26.17 -5.13 -0.18
C ALA A 777 -26.05 -6.62 -0.54
N CYS A 778 -25.07 -7.31 0.05
CA CYS A 778 -24.89 -8.75 -0.17
C CYS A 778 -26.06 -9.56 0.40
N ALA A 779 -26.52 -9.21 1.60
CA ALA A 779 -27.65 -9.85 2.27
C ALA A 779 -28.96 -9.65 1.52
N LEU A 780 -29.20 -8.47 0.95
CA LEU A 780 -30.37 -8.19 0.11
C LEU A 780 -30.46 -9.18 -1.05
N ALA A 781 -29.37 -9.34 -1.81
CA ALA A 781 -29.32 -10.27 -2.93
C ALA A 781 -29.53 -11.73 -2.49
N ALA A 782 -28.87 -12.14 -1.40
CA ALA A 782 -29.03 -13.50 -0.86
C ALA A 782 -30.46 -13.79 -0.40
N HIS A 783 -31.09 -12.82 0.27
CA HIS A 783 -32.44 -12.92 0.78
C HIS A 783 -33.48 -13.03 -0.36
N LEU A 784 -33.44 -12.09 -1.31
CA LEU A 784 -34.41 -12.04 -2.41
C LEU A 784 -34.30 -13.23 -3.35
N LEU A 785 -33.08 -13.71 -3.63
CA LEU A 785 -32.86 -14.83 -4.55
C LEU A 785 -32.89 -16.20 -3.86
N ARG A 786 -32.84 -16.25 -2.53
CA ARG A 786 -32.66 -17.49 -1.74
C ARG A 786 -31.47 -18.32 -2.25
N ARG A 787 -30.35 -17.63 -2.51
CA ARG A 787 -29.09 -18.19 -3.00
C ARG A 787 -27.93 -17.62 -2.19
N PRO A 788 -26.83 -18.36 -1.96
CA PRO A 788 -25.61 -17.79 -1.41
C PRO A 788 -25.12 -16.63 -2.30
N ALA A 789 -24.80 -15.48 -1.70
CA ALA A 789 -24.34 -14.30 -2.40
C ALA A 789 -22.96 -13.87 -1.91
N HIS A 790 -22.14 -13.35 -2.82
CA HIS A 790 -20.80 -12.87 -2.54
C HIS A 790 -20.58 -11.48 -3.14
N LEU A 791 -20.10 -10.55 -2.32
CA LEU A 791 -19.73 -9.21 -2.74
C LEU A 791 -18.26 -8.99 -2.37
N VAL A 792 -17.41 -8.79 -3.38
CA VAL A 792 -16.01 -8.40 -3.20
C VAL A 792 -15.76 -7.18 -4.06
N MET A 793 -15.53 -6.02 -3.43
CA MET A 793 -15.36 -4.78 -4.16
C MET A 793 -13.99 -4.75 -4.85
N PRO A 794 -13.91 -4.41 -6.16
CA PRO A 794 -12.63 -4.06 -6.77
C PRO A 794 -12.08 -2.78 -6.13
N LEU A 795 -10.75 -2.59 -6.18
CA LEU A 795 -10.08 -1.44 -5.56
C LEU A 795 -10.70 -0.10 -5.97
N THR A 796 -11.00 0.09 -7.25
CA THR A 796 -11.60 1.31 -7.80
C THR A 796 -12.97 1.61 -7.19
N HIS A 797 -13.88 0.62 -7.14
CA HIS A 797 -15.20 0.81 -6.53
C HIS A 797 -15.07 1.08 -5.03
N ASN A 798 -14.13 0.40 -4.36
CA ASN A 798 -13.86 0.62 -2.94
C ASN A 798 -13.39 2.07 -2.69
N MET A 799 -12.49 2.59 -3.53
CA MET A 799 -12.00 3.96 -3.43
C MET A 799 -13.04 5.01 -3.85
N HIS A 800 -14.00 4.69 -4.71
CA HIS A 800 -15.09 5.61 -5.08
C HIS A 800 -16.20 5.69 -4.02
N ALA A 801 -16.66 4.55 -3.51
CA ALA A 801 -17.85 4.49 -2.66
C ALA A 801 -17.55 4.68 -1.16
N ILE A 802 -16.38 4.24 -0.68
CA ILE A 802 -16.10 4.16 0.76
C ILE A 802 -15.30 5.37 1.23
N GLY A 803 -15.63 5.90 2.41
CA GLY A 803 -14.95 7.02 3.08
C GLY A 803 -13.44 6.88 3.29
N LYS A 804 -12.78 8.01 3.58
CA LYS A 804 -11.33 8.14 3.80
C LYS A 804 -11.05 8.72 5.20
N ARG A 805 -9.78 8.87 5.58
CA ARG A 805 -9.38 9.76 6.69
C ARG A 805 -9.85 11.17 6.36
N SER A 806 -10.43 11.85 7.33
CA SER A 806 -10.83 13.25 7.23
C SER A 806 -9.64 14.20 7.14
N ALA A 807 -9.60 15.03 6.09
CA ALA A 807 -8.78 16.23 6.09
C ALA A 807 -9.20 17.19 7.21
N CYS A 808 -8.22 17.96 7.69
CA CYS A 808 -8.44 19.02 8.66
C CYS A 808 -7.76 20.31 8.20
N LEU A 809 -8.41 21.44 8.42
CA LEU A 809 -7.84 22.79 8.27
C LEU A 809 -7.83 23.46 9.63
N PHE A 810 -6.68 23.98 10.04
CA PHE A 810 -6.50 24.75 11.26
C PHE A 810 -6.15 26.19 10.91
N GLN A 811 -6.83 27.14 11.54
CA GLN A 811 -6.52 28.56 11.51
C GLN A 811 -6.23 29.01 12.94
N TYR A 812 -5.07 29.62 13.16
CA TYR A 812 -4.65 29.96 14.52
C TYR A 812 -3.97 31.33 14.63
N GLU A 813 -4.10 31.91 15.81
CA GLU A 813 -3.36 33.08 16.29
C GLU A 813 -2.84 32.77 17.70
N LEU A 814 -1.55 32.94 17.94
CA LEU A 814 -0.97 32.78 19.27
C LEU A 814 -0.07 33.95 19.66
N GLY A 815 -0.09 34.28 20.95
CA GLY A 815 0.88 35.16 21.59
C GLY A 815 1.85 34.37 22.45
N VAL A 816 3.14 34.65 22.31
CA VAL A 816 4.22 34.04 23.11
C VAL A 816 5.13 35.10 23.71
N ASN A 817 5.80 34.77 24.81
CA ASN A 817 6.87 35.60 25.38
C ASN A 817 8.25 35.25 24.80
N ASP A 818 9.29 35.99 25.17
CA ASP A 818 10.67 35.79 24.67
C ASP A 818 11.29 34.44 25.10
N ALA A 819 10.73 33.80 26.12
CA ALA A 819 11.10 32.46 26.54
C ALA A 819 10.43 31.36 25.70
N GLY A 820 9.52 31.71 24.78
CA GLY A 820 8.76 30.76 23.97
C GLY A 820 7.55 30.15 24.69
N VAL A 821 7.11 30.71 25.82
CA VAL A 821 5.93 30.22 26.55
C VAL A 821 4.65 30.84 25.99
N VAL A 822 3.67 30.00 25.68
CA VAL A 822 2.36 30.41 25.15
C VAL A 822 1.59 31.23 26.19
N GLN A 823 1.20 32.45 25.80
CA GLN A 823 0.39 33.36 26.63
C GLN A 823 -1.09 33.30 26.27
N TYR A 824 -1.40 33.03 25.00
CA TYR A 824 -2.73 32.66 24.51
C TYR A 824 -2.61 31.92 23.18
N LEU A 825 -3.56 31.04 22.89
CA LEU A 825 -3.74 30.41 21.58
C LEU A 825 -5.22 30.45 21.22
N ASN A 826 -5.57 31.13 20.14
CA ASN A 826 -6.89 31.07 19.53
C ASN A 826 -6.80 30.16 18.31
N ILE A 827 -7.50 29.03 18.33
CA ILE A 827 -7.48 28.08 17.22
C ILE A 827 -8.91 27.75 16.79
N THR A 828 -9.15 27.88 15.49
CA THR A 828 -10.35 27.39 14.82
C THR A 828 -9.95 26.26 13.90
N TYR A 829 -10.65 25.13 13.98
CA TYR A 829 -10.41 24.02 13.08
C TYR A 829 -11.69 23.52 12.43
N TYR A 830 -11.50 22.92 11.26
CA TYR A 830 -12.53 22.39 10.40
C TYR A 830 -12.16 20.96 10.06
N SER A 831 -13.06 20.01 10.31
CA SER A 831 -12.85 18.59 9.98
C SER A 831 -13.84 18.12 8.92
N ASP A 832 -13.32 17.59 7.82
CA ASP A 832 -14.13 17.15 6.69
C ASP A 832 -14.82 15.81 6.97
N CYS A 833 -16.15 15.82 7.03
CA CYS A 833 -16.98 14.65 7.29
C CYS A 833 -17.41 13.94 5.99
N GLY A 834 -17.13 14.51 4.81
CA GLY A 834 -17.78 14.09 3.57
C GLY A 834 -19.27 14.46 3.59
N CYS A 835 -20.12 13.62 2.98
CA CYS A 835 -21.54 13.94 2.83
C CYS A 835 -22.42 13.67 4.07
N SER A 836 -21.88 13.18 5.19
CA SER A 836 -22.62 12.82 6.40
C SER A 836 -21.80 13.14 7.64
N TYR A 837 -22.48 13.48 8.75
CA TYR A 837 -21.83 13.74 10.04
C TYR A 837 -21.52 12.46 10.86
N ASN A 838 -21.83 11.27 10.34
CA ASN A 838 -21.40 10.02 10.96
C ASN A 838 -19.88 9.92 11.01
N ASP A 839 -19.38 9.16 11.98
CA ASP A 839 -17.95 8.90 12.20
C ASP A 839 -17.08 10.18 12.33
N THR A 840 -17.69 11.33 12.67
CA THR A 840 -16.96 12.59 12.81
C THR A 840 -15.90 12.52 13.92
N GLN A 841 -14.73 13.11 13.64
CA GLN A 841 -13.63 13.20 14.61
C GLN A 841 -13.56 14.56 15.33
N THR A 842 -14.45 15.50 15.02
CA THR A 842 -14.39 16.89 15.51
C THR A 842 -14.33 16.97 17.03
N TYR A 843 -15.19 16.25 17.76
CA TYR A 843 -15.16 16.27 19.23
C TYR A 843 -13.85 15.71 19.81
N TYR A 844 -13.42 14.54 19.32
CA TYR A 844 -12.18 13.89 19.77
C TYR A 844 -10.93 14.73 19.48
N LEU A 845 -10.95 15.50 18.39
CA LEU A 845 -9.87 16.40 18.02
C LEU A 845 -9.71 17.52 19.07
N ALA A 846 -10.80 18.04 19.63
CA ALA A 846 -10.71 19.02 20.71
C ALA A 846 -10.09 18.46 22.00
N ASP A 847 -10.46 17.23 22.38
CA ASP A 847 -9.93 16.57 23.59
C ASP A 847 -8.43 16.26 23.46
N SER A 848 -7.98 15.92 22.24
CA SER A 848 -6.57 15.66 21.96
C SER A 848 -5.77 16.92 21.59
N LEU A 849 -6.42 18.08 21.33
CA LEU A 849 -5.80 19.21 20.61
C LEU A 849 -4.56 19.76 21.29
N ASN A 850 -4.46 19.63 22.61
CA ASN A 850 -3.29 20.12 23.34
C ASN A 850 -2.08 19.20 23.24
N ASN A 851 -2.24 17.97 22.74
CA ASN A 851 -1.28 16.88 22.79
C ASN A 851 -0.80 16.65 24.24
N LEU A 852 0.19 17.41 24.66
CA LEU A 852 0.89 17.32 25.93
C LEU A 852 1.22 18.68 26.56
N TYR A 853 0.84 19.78 25.90
CA TYR A 853 1.13 21.14 26.33
C TYR A 853 0.04 21.70 27.26
N ASP A 854 0.37 22.72 28.06
CA ASP A 854 -0.59 23.38 28.95
C ASP A 854 -1.64 24.15 28.14
N SER A 855 -2.88 23.66 28.17
CA SER A 855 -4.00 24.18 27.40
C SER A 855 -4.85 25.21 28.13
N LYS A 856 -4.49 25.61 29.37
CA LYS A 856 -5.27 26.62 30.15
C LYS A 856 -5.48 27.93 29.39
N ARG A 857 -4.61 28.24 28.43
CA ARG A 857 -4.60 29.49 27.65
C ARG A 857 -5.19 29.33 26.24
N PHE A 858 -5.82 28.20 25.95
CA PHE A 858 -6.30 27.88 24.60
C PHE A 858 -7.80 28.17 24.47
N ASN A 859 -8.16 28.99 23.48
CA ASN A 859 -9.53 29.10 22.99
C ASN A 859 -9.67 28.24 21.73
N ILE A 860 -10.57 27.27 21.77
CA ILE A 860 -10.73 26.26 20.71
C ILE A 860 -12.14 26.36 20.15
N THR A 861 -12.24 26.52 18.83
CA THR A 861 -13.51 26.40 18.09
C THR A 861 -13.38 25.31 17.03
N GLY A 862 -14.31 24.36 17.01
CA GLY A 862 -14.29 23.23 16.09
C GLY A 862 -15.57 23.11 15.27
N TYR A 863 -15.41 22.87 13.97
CA TYR A 863 -16.49 22.68 13.03
C TYR A 863 -16.39 21.32 12.33
N SER A 864 -17.49 20.57 12.32
CA SER A 864 -17.71 19.49 11.35
C SER A 864 -18.16 20.10 10.02
N VAL A 865 -17.53 19.68 8.92
CA VAL A 865 -17.74 20.24 7.58
C VAL A 865 -18.30 19.20 6.64
N LEU A 866 -19.42 19.51 5.97
CA LEU A 866 -19.96 18.67 4.90
C LEU A 866 -19.39 19.06 3.53
N THR A 867 -18.76 18.08 2.88
CA THR A 867 -18.34 18.15 1.48
C THR A 867 -19.13 17.16 0.64
N ASP A 868 -19.11 17.34 -0.68
CA ASP A 868 -19.82 16.48 -1.63
C ASP A 868 -18.97 15.25 -2.03
N LYS A 869 -18.19 14.73 -1.06
CA LYS A 869 -17.41 13.49 -1.13
C LYS A 869 -18.13 12.37 -0.37
N ALA A 870 -17.71 11.12 -0.59
CA ALA A 870 -18.15 10.00 0.25
C ALA A 870 -17.92 10.33 1.73
N SER A 871 -18.88 9.99 2.60
CA SER A 871 -18.76 10.22 4.04
C SER A 871 -17.45 9.61 4.54
N ASN A 872 -16.60 10.47 5.12
CA ASN A 872 -15.32 10.05 5.70
C ASN A 872 -15.56 9.14 6.91
N THR A 873 -14.53 8.41 7.30
CA THR A 873 -14.62 7.47 8.43
C THR A 873 -13.28 7.41 9.15
N TRP A 874 -13.26 6.79 10.33
CA TRP A 874 -12.04 6.72 11.13
C TRP A 874 -10.89 6.08 10.35
N CYS A 875 -9.70 6.66 10.48
CA CYS A 875 -8.45 6.11 10.02
C CYS A 875 -7.46 6.15 11.18
N ARG A 876 -6.72 5.06 11.40
CA ARG A 876 -5.77 4.82 12.51
C ARG A 876 -5.23 6.10 13.17
N ALA A 877 -5.43 6.24 14.48
CA ALA A 877 -5.16 7.44 15.28
C ALA A 877 -5.99 8.67 14.83
N PRO A 878 -7.32 8.55 14.65
CA PRO A 878 -8.16 9.68 14.29
C PRO A 878 -8.12 10.74 15.39
N ALA A 879 -8.25 12.01 15.04
CA ALA A 879 -8.10 13.18 15.90
C ALA A 879 -6.71 13.38 16.53
N THR A 880 -6.09 12.37 17.14
CA THR A 880 -4.82 12.54 17.86
C THR A 880 -3.65 12.81 16.91
N THR A 881 -3.64 12.19 15.72
CA THR A 881 -2.65 12.51 14.67
C THR A 881 -2.75 13.97 14.28
N GLU A 882 -3.97 14.44 14.08
CA GLU A 882 -4.26 15.77 13.62
C GLU A 882 -3.88 16.81 14.69
N ALA A 883 -4.23 16.54 15.94
CA ALA A 883 -3.90 17.36 17.10
C ALA A 883 -2.38 17.50 17.33
N ALA A 884 -1.67 16.38 17.39
CA ALA A 884 -0.23 16.41 17.63
C ALA A 884 0.50 17.10 16.48
N ALA A 885 0.06 16.89 15.23
CA ALA A 885 0.70 17.51 14.08
C ALA A 885 0.62 19.04 14.10
N ILE A 886 -0.56 19.62 14.41
CA ILE A 886 -0.68 21.08 14.52
C ILE A 886 0.07 21.62 15.74
N MET A 887 0.07 20.92 16.88
CA MET A 887 0.80 21.40 18.06
C MET A 887 2.32 21.34 17.85
N GLU A 888 2.85 20.27 17.29
CA GLU A 888 4.27 20.15 16.92
C GLU A 888 4.67 21.20 15.88
N HIS A 889 3.80 21.48 14.91
CA HIS A 889 3.98 22.61 13.99
C HIS A 889 4.05 23.95 14.73
N ILE A 890 3.13 24.22 15.65
CA ILE A 890 3.11 25.45 16.45
C ILE A 890 4.40 25.57 17.29
N MET A 891 4.90 24.48 17.88
CA MET A 891 6.15 24.53 18.65
C MET A 891 7.35 24.90 17.77
N GLU A 892 7.44 24.39 16.54
CA GLU A 892 8.47 24.84 15.59
C GLU A 892 8.27 26.32 15.19
N ARG A 893 7.02 26.79 15.03
CA ARG A 893 6.72 28.21 14.76
C ARG A 893 7.19 29.12 15.89
N ILE A 894 6.98 28.71 17.14
CA ILE A 894 7.43 29.45 18.32
C ILE A 894 8.96 29.48 18.37
N ALA A 895 9.62 28.34 18.13
CA ALA A 895 11.07 28.25 18.09
C ALA A 895 11.67 29.16 17.01
N HIS A 896 11.05 29.21 15.83
CA HIS A 896 11.46 30.08 14.74
C HIS A 896 11.39 31.57 15.10
N VAL A 897 10.25 32.05 15.64
CA VAL A 897 10.08 33.49 15.94
C VAL A 897 10.90 33.96 17.14
N THR A 898 11.09 33.09 18.14
CA THR A 898 11.88 33.41 19.35
C THR A 898 13.37 33.10 19.21
N LYS A 899 13.77 32.42 18.11
CA LYS A 899 15.13 31.93 17.86
C LYS A 899 15.67 31.02 18.97
N LYS A 900 14.80 30.22 19.58
CA LYS A 900 15.13 29.24 20.64
C LYS A 900 15.30 27.84 20.05
N ASP A 901 15.95 26.96 20.81
CA ASP A 901 15.97 25.55 20.44
C ASP A 901 14.54 24.98 20.54
N PRO A 902 14.07 24.25 19.52
CA PRO A 902 12.69 23.78 19.49
C PRO A 902 12.40 22.68 20.53
N ILE A 903 13.42 22.02 21.10
CA ILE A 903 13.23 21.09 22.24
C ILE A 903 12.97 21.89 23.53
N ASP A 904 13.72 22.97 23.75
CA ASP A 904 13.53 23.83 24.92
C ASP A 904 12.14 24.47 24.94
N VAL A 905 11.66 24.91 23.77
CA VAL A 905 10.30 25.44 23.60
C VAL A 905 9.24 24.39 23.96
N ARG A 906 9.41 23.14 23.52
CA ARG A 906 8.50 22.04 23.88
C ARG A 906 8.48 21.83 25.39
N ILE A 907 9.65 21.75 26.03
CA ILE A 907 9.80 21.54 27.47
C ILE A 907 9.15 22.68 28.27
N ALA A 908 9.34 23.92 27.84
CA ALA A 908 8.81 25.11 28.51
C ALA A 908 7.28 25.19 28.49
N ASN A 909 6.62 24.51 27.55
CA ASN A 909 5.16 24.51 27.39
C ASN A 909 4.48 23.22 27.87
N LEU A 910 5.22 22.25 28.43
CA LEU A 910 4.63 21.01 28.94
C LEU A 910 3.64 21.28 30.08
N ALA A 911 2.51 20.59 30.05
CA ALA A 911 1.66 20.51 31.24
C ALA A 911 2.37 19.72 32.34
N GLN A 912 2.21 20.11 33.61
CA GLN A 912 2.89 19.49 34.75
C GLN A 912 2.71 17.96 34.82
N LYS A 913 1.53 17.43 34.47
CA LYS A 913 1.27 15.98 34.45
C LYS A 913 2.19 15.20 33.50
N ASN A 914 2.79 15.88 32.52
CA ASN A 914 3.65 15.32 31.49
C ASN A 914 5.15 15.53 31.78
N ASP A 915 5.52 15.92 33.01
CA ASP A 915 6.92 16.01 33.45
C ASP A 915 7.77 14.75 33.19
N PRO A 916 7.24 13.51 33.21
CA PRO A 916 8.01 12.32 32.83
C PRO A 916 8.64 12.39 31.42
N LEU A 917 8.09 13.18 30.50
CA LEU A 917 8.68 13.38 29.18
C LEU A 917 10.02 14.11 29.22
N LYS A 918 10.28 14.96 30.24
CA LYS A 918 11.56 15.70 30.35
C LYS A 918 12.74 14.75 30.50
N GLU A 919 12.60 13.77 31.37
CA GLU A 919 13.60 12.72 31.57
C GLU A 919 13.69 11.82 30.33
N MET A 920 12.55 11.41 29.75
CA MET A 920 12.55 10.61 28.52
C MET A 920 13.29 11.30 27.38
N ILE A 921 13.08 12.61 27.16
CA ILE A 921 13.78 13.39 26.14
C ILE A 921 15.29 13.45 26.46
N ALA A 922 15.66 13.75 27.69
CA ALA A 922 17.07 13.86 28.08
C ALA A 922 17.84 12.55 27.86
N THR A 923 17.29 11.43 28.35
CA THR A 923 17.84 10.08 28.16
C THR A 923 17.90 9.72 26.68
N PHE A 924 16.81 9.94 25.95
CA PHE A 924 16.74 9.61 24.53
C PHE A 924 17.76 10.39 23.69
N LYS A 925 17.96 11.69 23.95
CA LYS A 925 18.99 12.51 23.28
C LYS A 925 20.39 11.92 23.47
N MET A 926 20.70 11.46 24.68
CA MET A 926 22.00 10.83 24.98
C MET A 926 22.13 9.49 24.25
N GLU A 927 21.13 8.61 24.32
CA GLU A 927 21.16 7.27 23.70
C GLU A 927 21.32 7.31 22.17
N ILE A 928 20.81 8.35 21.50
CA ILE A 928 20.87 8.47 20.04
C ILE A 928 21.98 9.41 19.53
N ASN A 929 22.83 9.95 20.43
CA ASN A 929 23.86 10.95 20.14
C ASN A 929 23.30 12.16 19.36
N TYR A 930 22.19 12.73 19.85
CA TYR A 930 21.44 13.76 19.12
C TYR A 930 22.29 15.01 18.80
N ASP A 931 23.00 15.54 19.79
CA ASP A 931 23.73 16.81 19.65
C ASP A 931 24.96 16.68 18.72
N ASP A 932 25.64 15.53 18.73
CA ASP A 932 26.73 15.21 17.81
C ASP A 932 26.21 15.14 16.37
N ARG A 933 25.12 14.40 16.13
CA ARG A 933 24.49 14.29 14.80
C ARG A 933 24.02 15.64 14.29
N LYS A 934 23.45 16.49 15.15
CA LYS A 934 23.05 17.86 14.78
C LYS A 934 24.26 18.67 14.30
N SER A 935 25.40 18.55 14.98
CA SER A 935 26.65 19.21 14.60
C SER A 935 27.21 18.67 13.28
N GLU A 936 27.23 17.35 13.09
CA GLU A 936 27.66 16.71 11.84
C GLU A 936 26.81 17.13 10.64
N ILE A 937 25.50 17.25 10.82
CA ILE A 937 24.56 17.70 9.79
C ILE A 937 24.82 19.16 9.40
N ALA A 938 25.10 20.04 10.36
CA ALA A 938 25.45 21.43 10.06
C ALA A 938 26.72 21.50 9.19
N GLU A 939 27.74 20.72 9.52
CA GLU A 939 28.97 20.62 8.73
C GLU A 939 28.75 19.96 7.36
N TYR A 940 27.84 18.99 7.27
CA TYR A 940 27.42 18.40 6.00
C TYR A 940 26.74 19.44 5.10
N ASN A 941 25.80 20.21 5.64
CA ASN A 941 25.04 21.23 4.89
C ASN A 941 25.92 22.40 4.43
N LYS A 942 26.92 22.81 5.22
CA LYS A 942 27.94 23.77 4.78
C LYS A 942 28.72 23.26 3.57
N ARG A 943 29.06 21.97 3.56
CA ARG A 943 29.84 21.33 2.48
C ARG A 943 29.02 20.91 1.27
N ASN A 944 27.69 20.92 1.34
CA ASN A 944 26.81 20.43 0.27
C ASN A 944 25.69 21.42 -0.02
N ALA A 945 25.68 22.00 -1.22
CA ALA A 945 24.62 22.92 -1.64
C ALA A 945 23.35 22.16 -2.05
N TRP A 946 23.50 21.10 -2.83
CA TRP A 946 22.37 20.46 -3.51
C TRP A 946 21.81 19.22 -2.81
N LYS A 947 22.43 18.80 -1.70
CA LYS A 947 21.90 17.77 -0.80
C LYS A 947 21.93 18.30 0.62
N LYS A 948 20.77 18.38 1.25
CA LYS A 948 20.61 18.92 2.61
C LYS A 948 20.13 17.84 3.56
N ARG A 949 20.71 17.79 4.74
CA ARG A 949 20.27 16.92 5.83
C ARG A 949 19.62 17.75 6.93
N ALA A 950 18.74 17.11 7.67
CA ALA A 950 18.13 17.70 8.84
C ALA A 950 17.74 16.63 9.85
N LEU A 951 17.71 17.03 11.11
CA LEU A 951 17.34 16.20 12.25
C LEU A 951 16.33 16.97 13.10
N LYS A 952 15.18 16.36 13.35
CA LYS A 952 14.15 16.93 14.23
C LYS A 952 13.58 15.86 15.16
N LEU A 953 13.04 16.33 16.27
CA LEU A 953 12.42 15.52 17.31
C LEU A 953 10.95 15.94 17.46
N SER A 954 10.06 14.96 17.60
CA SER A 954 8.65 15.19 17.98
C SER A 954 8.31 14.38 19.22
N ILE A 955 7.31 14.85 19.98
CA ILE A 955 6.82 14.18 21.18
C ILE A 955 5.32 13.97 21.16
N MET A 956 4.88 12.97 21.93
CA MET A 956 3.49 12.54 21.95
C MET A 956 3.05 12.14 23.37
N SER A 957 1.79 12.45 23.66
CA SER A 957 0.98 11.82 24.70
C SER A 957 -0.30 11.33 24.05
N PHE A 958 -0.45 10.02 23.89
CA PHE A 958 -1.65 9.41 23.34
C PHE A 958 -2.55 8.92 24.47
N LYS A 959 -3.70 9.57 24.64
CA LYS A 959 -4.64 9.32 25.72
C LYS A 959 -5.46 8.04 25.44
N ILE A 960 -5.53 7.15 26.43
CA ILE A 960 -6.32 5.92 26.38
C ILE A 960 -7.47 6.00 27.38
N GLU A 961 -8.68 5.81 26.88
CA GLU A 961 -9.91 5.69 27.67
C GLU A 961 -10.66 4.42 27.28
N TYR A 962 -10.94 3.57 28.27
CA TYR A 962 -11.68 2.33 28.04
C TYR A 962 -13.17 2.61 27.84
N SER A 963 -13.74 1.99 26.80
CA SER A 963 -15.16 2.08 26.49
C SER A 963 -15.65 0.82 25.79
N GLY A 964 -16.98 0.67 25.72
CA GLY A 964 -17.61 -0.42 25.01
C GLY A 964 -17.59 -1.77 25.74
N ASN A 965 -18.30 -2.71 25.14
CA ASN A 965 -18.54 -4.05 25.68
C ASN A 965 -17.81 -5.08 24.83
N TYR A 966 -17.00 -5.93 25.45
CA TYR A 966 -16.22 -6.97 24.76
C TYR A 966 -16.39 -8.32 25.44
N PRO A 967 -17.31 -9.17 24.96
CA PRO A 967 -17.55 -10.49 25.53
C PRO A 967 -16.37 -11.44 25.30
N VAL A 968 -16.16 -12.36 26.24
CA VAL A 968 -15.22 -13.48 26.14
C VAL A 968 -15.89 -14.74 26.67
N THR A 969 -15.71 -15.85 25.98
CA THR A 969 -16.08 -17.19 26.44
C THR A 969 -14.86 -18.09 26.37
N ILE A 970 -14.60 -18.82 27.46
CA ILE A 970 -13.52 -19.79 27.59
C ILE A 970 -14.14 -21.16 27.85
N SER A 971 -13.76 -22.16 27.05
CA SER A 971 -14.19 -23.55 27.21
C SER A 971 -12.96 -24.43 27.44
N VAL A 972 -12.98 -25.24 28.50
CA VAL A 972 -11.94 -26.26 28.76
C VAL A 972 -12.49 -27.64 28.47
N TYR A 973 -11.80 -28.39 27.62
CA TYR A 973 -12.22 -29.73 27.20
C TYR A 973 -11.72 -30.78 28.18
N HIS A 974 -12.65 -31.54 28.77
CA HIS A 974 -12.32 -32.51 29.81
C HIS A 974 -11.51 -33.72 29.36
N GLY A 975 -11.46 -33.98 28.04
CA GLY A 975 -10.75 -35.12 27.47
C GLY A 975 -9.23 -34.97 27.51
N ASP A 976 -8.72 -33.75 27.30
CA ASP A 976 -7.29 -33.47 27.13
C ASP A 976 -6.82 -32.16 27.82
N GLY A 977 -7.73 -31.44 28.47
CA GLY A 977 -7.47 -30.14 29.09
C GLY A 977 -7.22 -29.02 28.08
N SER A 978 -7.47 -29.20 26.78
CA SER A 978 -7.33 -28.11 25.81
C SER A 978 -8.30 -26.97 26.11
N VAL A 979 -7.91 -25.74 25.75
CA VAL A 979 -8.67 -24.52 26.03
C VAL A 979 -8.98 -23.79 24.72
N LEU A 980 -10.26 -23.45 24.54
CA LEU A 980 -10.73 -22.64 23.42
C LEU A 980 -11.31 -21.32 23.91
N ILE A 981 -10.86 -20.22 23.30
CA ILE A 981 -11.35 -18.87 23.56
C ILE A 981 -12.12 -18.38 22.33
N SER A 982 -13.23 -17.70 22.57
CA SER A 982 -13.90 -16.85 21.58
C SER A 982 -14.21 -15.50 22.23
N HIS A 983 -14.04 -14.42 21.48
CA HIS A 983 -14.19 -13.06 22.01
C HIS A 983 -14.79 -12.09 20.99
N GLY A 984 -15.34 -10.97 21.48
CA GLY A 984 -15.96 -9.93 20.66
C GLY A 984 -15.00 -9.03 19.88
N GLY A 985 -13.69 -9.08 20.17
CA GLY A 985 -12.67 -8.36 19.39
C GLY A 985 -12.38 -9.02 18.04
N ILE A 986 -11.94 -8.24 17.06
CA ILE A 986 -11.65 -8.68 15.69
C ILE A 986 -10.14 -8.68 15.41
N GLU A 987 -9.61 -9.84 15.00
CA GLU A 987 -8.23 -9.96 14.51
C GLU A 987 -8.10 -9.37 13.10
N MET A 988 -7.30 -8.31 12.97
CA MET A 988 -7.06 -7.60 11.70
C MET A 988 -5.57 -7.41 11.40
N GLY A 989 -4.71 -8.12 12.14
CA GLY A 989 -3.26 -8.10 12.02
C GLY A 989 -2.54 -7.79 13.33
N GLN A 990 -3.21 -7.10 14.25
CA GLN A 990 -2.67 -6.57 15.50
C GLN A 990 -2.34 -7.63 16.56
N GLY A 991 -2.63 -8.92 16.30
CA GLY A 991 -2.26 -10.02 17.19
C GLY A 991 -3.07 -10.05 18.48
N ILE A 992 -4.36 -9.67 18.41
CA ILE A 992 -5.26 -9.74 19.57
C ILE A 992 -5.41 -11.20 20.03
N ASN A 993 -5.51 -12.14 19.09
CA ASN A 993 -5.61 -13.56 19.40
C ASN A 993 -4.37 -14.07 20.16
N THR A 994 -3.17 -13.69 19.71
CA THR A 994 -1.91 -14.02 20.40
C THR A 994 -1.89 -13.46 21.82
N LYS A 995 -2.20 -12.16 21.99
CA LYS A 995 -2.20 -11.49 23.30
C LYS A 995 -3.18 -12.17 24.26
N VAL A 996 -4.39 -12.47 23.79
CA VAL A 996 -5.44 -13.10 24.61
C VAL A 996 -5.08 -14.53 25.00
N ALA A 997 -4.45 -15.30 24.09
CA ALA A 997 -3.97 -16.63 24.41
C ALA A 997 -2.85 -16.61 25.46
N GLN A 998 -1.88 -15.68 25.35
CA GLN A 998 -0.83 -15.50 26.36
C GLN A 998 -1.43 -15.15 27.73
N VAL A 999 -2.42 -14.25 27.77
CA VAL A 999 -3.12 -13.85 28.99
C VAL A 999 -3.87 -15.03 29.61
N CYS A 1000 -4.56 -15.84 28.81
CA CYS A 1000 -5.29 -17.02 29.29
C CYS A 1000 -4.34 -18.08 29.85
N ALA A 1001 -3.29 -18.41 29.11
CA ALA A 1001 -2.27 -19.38 29.51
C ALA A 1001 -1.59 -18.97 30.83
N TYR A 1002 -1.19 -17.69 30.92
CA TYR A 1002 -0.65 -17.11 32.16
C TYR A 1002 -1.64 -17.20 33.31
N ALA A 1003 -2.90 -16.80 33.10
CA ALA A 1003 -3.90 -16.76 34.15
C ALA A 1003 -4.26 -18.16 34.67
N LEU A 1004 -4.29 -19.18 33.81
CA LEU A 1004 -4.59 -20.56 34.18
C LEU A 1004 -3.37 -21.34 34.66
N GLY A 1005 -2.15 -20.84 34.43
CA GLY A 1005 -0.90 -21.54 34.75
C GLY A 1005 -0.63 -22.74 33.85
N ILE A 1006 -0.94 -22.63 32.55
CA ILE A 1006 -0.79 -23.72 31.56
C ILE A 1006 0.11 -23.31 30.38
N PRO A 1007 0.66 -24.28 29.64
CA PRO A 1007 1.37 -24.01 28.39
C PRO A 1007 0.51 -23.27 27.35
N LEU A 1008 1.13 -22.36 26.58
CA LEU A 1008 0.46 -21.57 25.55
C LEU A 1008 -0.14 -22.44 24.43
N ASP A 1009 0.50 -23.56 24.09
CA ASP A 1009 0.06 -24.48 23.03
C ASP A 1009 -1.25 -25.23 23.36
N LYS A 1010 -1.70 -25.21 24.62
CA LYS A 1010 -3.02 -25.69 25.03
C LYS A 1010 -4.15 -24.71 24.71
N VAL A 1011 -3.83 -23.46 24.36
CA VAL A 1011 -4.81 -22.40 24.16
C VAL A 1011 -4.97 -22.09 22.67
N GLN A 1012 -6.20 -22.21 22.17
CA GLN A 1012 -6.57 -21.76 20.84
C GLN A 1012 -7.60 -20.63 20.91
N VAL A 1013 -7.58 -19.74 19.92
CA VAL A 1013 -8.56 -18.67 19.77
C VAL A 1013 -9.33 -18.87 18.47
N LYS A 1014 -10.66 -18.89 18.57
CA LYS A 1014 -11.58 -18.94 17.43
C LYS A 1014 -11.96 -17.52 17.01
N GLY A 1015 -12.14 -17.32 15.70
CA GLY A 1015 -12.65 -16.07 15.14
C GLY A 1015 -13.99 -15.65 15.76
N ALA A 1016 -14.27 -14.34 15.71
CA ALA A 1016 -15.44 -13.75 16.35
C ALA A 1016 -16.73 -14.15 15.62
N ASP A 1017 -17.79 -14.36 16.39
CA ASP A 1017 -19.12 -14.68 15.92
C ASP A 1017 -20.16 -14.04 16.85
N SER A 1018 -21.27 -13.57 16.28
CA SER A 1018 -22.36 -12.91 17.00
C SER A 1018 -23.14 -13.84 17.93
N PHE A 1019 -23.11 -15.16 17.71
CA PHE A 1019 -23.76 -16.11 18.63
C PHE A 1019 -22.98 -16.24 19.95
N VAL A 1020 -21.65 -16.33 19.91
CA VAL A 1020 -20.81 -16.40 21.11
C VAL A 1020 -20.55 -15.03 21.73
N SER A 1021 -20.42 -13.98 20.92
CA SER A 1021 -20.10 -12.61 21.37
C SER A 1021 -21.09 -11.57 20.81
N PRO A 1022 -22.37 -11.63 21.21
CA PRO A 1022 -23.37 -10.65 20.78
C PRO A 1022 -23.06 -9.26 21.35
N ASN A 1023 -23.56 -8.21 20.69
CA ASN A 1023 -23.49 -6.82 21.17
C ASN A 1023 -22.05 -6.29 21.39
N ALA A 1024 -21.05 -6.90 20.73
CA ALA A 1024 -19.66 -6.51 20.85
C ALA A 1024 -19.41 -5.16 20.17
N MET A 1025 -18.72 -4.26 20.87
CA MET A 1025 -18.31 -2.96 20.34
C MET A 1025 -17.29 -3.12 19.19
N ALA A 1026 -17.21 -2.11 18.32
CA ALA A 1026 -16.21 -2.04 17.27
C ALA A 1026 -14.78 -2.27 17.81
N SER A 1027 -13.97 -3.04 17.09
CA SER A 1027 -12.55 -3.15 17.39
C SER A 1027 -11.79 -1.89 16.94
N ASN A 1028 -11.63 -0.92 17.84
CA ASN A 1028 -11.06 0.42 17.59
C ASN A 1028 -10.39 1.04 18.85
N GLY A 1029 -9.91 2.28 18.72
CA GLY A 1029 -9.41 3.11 19.84
C GLY A 1029 -8.17 2.58 20.56
N SER A 1030 -7.49 1.58 19.97
CA SER A 1030 -6.37 0.85 20.58
C SER A 1030 -6.65 0.16 21.92
N ILE A 1031 -7.90 0.11 22.37
CA ILE A 1031 -8.29 -0.50 23.66
C ILE A 1031 -8.71 -1.96 23.55
N THR A 1032 -9.11 -2.43 22.36
CA THR A 1032 -9.79 -3.72 22.21
C THR A 1032 -8.98 -4.90 22.76
N SER A 1033 -7.67 -4.93 22.54
CA SER A 1033 -6.83 -6.05 23.02
C SER A 1033 -6.78 -6.10 24.55
N GLU A 1034 -6.68 -4.94 25.21
CA GLU A 1034 -6.70 -4.86 26.67
C GLU A 1034 -8.08 -5.18 27.23
N CYS A 1035 -9.15 -4.67 26.61
CA CYS A 1035 -10.52 -5.01 27.01
C CYS A 1035 -10.76 -6.52 26.93
N VAL A 1036 -10.34 -7.19 25.86
CA VAL A 1036 -10.50 -8.64 25.73
C VAL A 1036 -9.59 -9.39 26.71
N ALA A 1037 -8.36 -8.93 26.92
CA ALA A 1037 -7.46 -9.51 27.92
C ALA A 1037 -8.06 -9.41 29.34
N TYR A 1038 -8.63 -8.27 29.71
CA TYR A 1038 -9.25 -8.06 31.01
C TYR A 1038 -10.47 -8.97 31.23
N ALA A 1039 -11.35 -9.07 30.22
CA ALA A 1039 -12.45 -10.02 30.24
C ALA A 1039 -11.93 -11.46 30.39
N THR A 1040 -10.89 -11.85 29.64
CA THR A 1040 -10.24 -13.16 29.75
C THR A 1040 -9.76 -13.44 31.18
N LEU A 1041 -9.13 -12.47 31.84
CA LEU A 1041 -8.72 -12.60 33.25
C LEU A 1041 -9.91 -12.83 34.19
N LYS A 1042 -11.01 -12.09 34.01
CA LYS A 1042 -12.24 -12.29 34.78
C LYS A 1042 -12.79 -13.70 34.61
N ALA A 1043 -12.84 -14.19 33.37
CA ALA A 1043 -13.28 -15.53 33.04
C ALA A 1043 -12.37 -16.61 33.67
N CYS A 1044 -11.05 -16.50 33.51
CA CYS A 1044 -10.08 -17.44 34.09
C CYS A 1044 -10.16 -17.47 35.62
N LYS A 1045 -10.31 -16.33 36.29
CA LYS A 1045 -10.46 -16.27 37.76
C LYS A 1045 -11.68 -17.04 38.25
N GLU A 1046 -12.82 -16.86 37.59
CA GLU A 1046 -14.04 -17.59 37.91
C GLU A 1046 -13.88 -19.10 37.64
N LEU A 1047 -13.25 -19.48 36.54
CA LEU A 1047 -12.97 -20.89 36.25
C LEU A 1047 -12.06 -21.52 37.32
N LEU A 1048 -10.96 -20.87 37.70
CA LEU A 1048 -10.04 -21.36 38.73
C LEU A 1048 -10.75 -21.57 40.07
N LYS A 1049 -11.66 -20.68 40.46
CA LYS A 1049 -12.49 -20.84 41.66
C LYS A 1049 -13.31 -22.13 41.63
N ARG A 1050 -13.85 -22.50 40.46
CA ARG A 1050 -14.61 -23.76 40.26
C ARG A 1050 -13.71 -24.99 40.25
N LEU A 1051 -12.47 -24.87 39.80
CA LEU A 1051 -11.49 -25.95 39.74
C LEU A 1051 -10.82 -26.24 41.10
N GLU A 1052 -10.83 -25.27 42.02
CA GLU A 1052 -10.14 -25.38 43.32
C GLU A 1052 -10.50 -26.63 44.14
N PRO A 1053 -11.78 -27.06 44.24
CA PRO A 1053 -12.13 -28.28 44.97
C PRO A 1053 -11.48 -29.56 44.39
N ALA A 1054 -11.23 -29.60 43.08
CA ALA A 1054 -10.64 -30.79 42.43
C ALA A 1054 -9.17 -31.00 42.81
N LYS A 1055 -8.45 -29.93 43.20
CA LYS A 1055 -7.07 -30.02 43.67
C LYS A 1055 -6.93 -30.75 45.01
N LYS A 1056 -7.99 -30.78 45.83
CA LYS A 1056 -7.95 -31.42 47.17
C LYS A 1056 -7.66 -32.92 47.06
N GLY A 1057 -6.68 -33.40 47.83
CA GLY A 1057 -6.32 -34.82 47.91
C GLY A 1057 -5.44 -35.34 46.77
N ILE A 1058 -4.94 -34.47 45.89
CA ILE A 1058 -3.91 -34.81 44.90
C ILE A 1058 -2.68 -33.96 45.21
N LYS A 1059 -1.52 -34.60 45.36
CA LYS A 1059 -0.24 -33.90 45.54
C LYS A 1059 0.22 -33.42 44.16
N GLU A 1060 0.41 -32.11 44.00
CA GLU A 1060 0.88 -31.47 42.74
C GLU A 1060 0.08 -31.91 41.49
N PRO A 1061 -1.25 -31.69 41.48
CA PRO A 1061 -2.08 -32.16 40.38
C PRO A 1061 -1.71 -31.47 39.06
N THR A 1062 -1.56 -32.26 38.00
CA THR A 1062 -1.46 -31.74 36.63
C THR A 1062 -2.77 -31.07 36.21
N TRP A 1063 -2.69 -30.16 35.23
CA TRP A 1063 -3.86 -29.50 34.67
C TRP A 1063 -4.94 -30.50 34.22
N GLU A 1064 -4.54 -31.55 33.51
CA GLU A 1064 -5.43 -32.60 33.00
C GLU A 1064 -6.14 -33.34 34.12
N GLN A 1065 -5.43 -33.64 35.22
CA GLN A 1065 -6.02 -34.28 36.39
C GLN A 1065 -7.04 -33.39 37.08
N ILE A 1066 -6.76 -32.08 37.21
CA ILE A 1066 -7.70 -31.11 37.78
C ILE A 1066 -8.95 -31.06 36.93
N VAL A 1067 -8.79 -30.85 35.62
CA VAL A 1067 -9.91 -30.73 34.67
C VAL A 1067 -10.74 -32.00 34.64
N LYS A 1068 -10.11 -33.18 34.54
CA LYS A 1068 -10.81 -34.47 34.50
C LYS A 1068 -11.61 -34.71 35.78
N LYS A 1069 -11.02 -34.47 36.95
CA LYS A 1069 -11.70 -34.63 38.23
C LYS A 1069 -12.82 -33.61 38.43
N SER A 1070 -12.64 -32.37 37.97
CA SER A 1070 -13.72 -31.37 37.95
C SER A 1070 -14.88 -31.82 37.08
N TYR A 1071 -14.62 -32.34 35.89
CA TYR A 1071 -15.65 -32.91 35.01
C TYR A 1071 -16.39 -34.09 35.66
N ASP A 1072 -15.65 -35.03 36.26
CA ASP A 1072 -16.24 -36.19 36.95
C ASP A 1072 -17.13 -35.78 38.13
N ASN A 1073 -16.85 -34.61 38.73
CA ASN A 1073 -17.65 -34.00 39.79
C ASN A 1073 -18.80 -33.11 39.29
N GLY A 1074 -19.07 -33.07 37.97
CA GLY A 1074 -20.15 -32.26 37.39
C GLY A 1074 -19.89 -30.75 37.38
N VAL A 1075 -18.64 -30.31 37.47
CA VAL A 1075 -18.28 -28.89 37.44
C VAL A 1075 -18.40 -28.33 36.01
N ASN A 1076 -19.05 -27.16 35.87
CA ASN A 1076 -19.09 -26.46 34.59
C ASN A 1076 -17.72 -25.87 34.21
N LEU A 1077 -17.08 -26.47 33.19
CA LEU A 1077 -15.78 -26.10 32.63
C LEU A 1077 -15.84 -24.98 31.58
N GLN A 1078 -17.00 -24.38 31.38
CA GLN A 1078 -17.18 -23.20 30.53
C GLN A 1078 -17.46 -21.96 31.38
N THR A 1079 -16.82 -20.86 31.03
CA THR A 1079 -16.98 -19.56 31.68
C THR A 1079 -17.11 -18.46 30.63
N SER A 1080 -17.87 -17.42 30.96
CA SER A 1080 -18.02 -16.24 30.11
C SER A 1080 -17.93 -14.99 30.97
N SER A 1081 -17.37 -13.94 30.40
CA SER A 1081 -17.19 -12.64 31.03
C SER A 1081 -17.24 -11.55 29.97
N MET A 1082 -17.19 -10.30 30.42
CA MET A 1082 -17.16 -9.14 29.53
C MET A 1082 -16.43 -8.00 30.24
N THR A 1083 -15.76 -7.16 29.46
CA THR A 1083 -15.35 -5.82 29.91
C THR A 1083 -16.49 -4.86 29.66
N SER A 1084 -16.81 -4.02 30.65
CA SER A 1084 -17.94 -3.09 30.60
C SER A 1084 -17.61 -1.79 31.33
N PRO A 1085 -18.41 -0.72 31.13
CA PRO A 1085 -18.30 0.51 31.92
C PRO A 1085 -18.41 0.31 33.44
N LEU A 1086 -18.93 -0.83 33.91
CA LEU A 1086 -19.06 -1.17 35.33
C LEU A 1086 -17.74 -1.60 35.98
N ASP A 1087 -16.71 -1.92 35.19
CA ASP A 1087 -15.43 -2.42 35.70
C ASP A 1087 -14.50 -1.32 36.23
N SER A 1088 -14.89 -0.05 36.10
CA SER A 1088 -14.15 1.13 36.58
C SER A 1088 -12.67 1.16 36.17
N LEU A 1089 -12.35 0.69 34.96
CA LEU A 1089 -10.98 0.76 34.41
C LEU A 1089 -10.56 2.22 34.20
N LEU A 1090 -9.41 2.60 34.76
CA LEU A 1090 -8.87 3.95 34.65
C LEU A 1090 -8.14 4.11 33.30
N GLY A 1091 -8.29 5.29 32.69
CA GLY A 1091 -7.49 5.67 31.52
C GLY A 1091 -6.04 5.97 31.86
N TYR A 1092 -5.19 6.07 30.84
CA TYR A 1092 -3.77 6.39 30.97
C TYR A 1092 -3.24 7.07 29.71
N ASP A 1093 -2.05 7.66 29.80
CA ASP A 1093 -1.36 8.27 28.66
C ASP A 1093 -0.21 7.35 28.17
N VAL A 1094 -0.08 7.19 26.85
CA VAL A 1094 1.08 6.57 26.18
C VAL A 1094 2.02 7.67 25.72
N TYR A 1095 3.22 7.71 26.30
CA TYR A 1095 4.22 8.70 25.94
C TYR A 1095 5.12 8.18 24.82
N GLY A 1096 5.54 9.08 23.92
CA GLY A 1096 6.48 8.74 22.87
C GLY A 1096 7.40 9.90 22.51
N VAL A 1097 8.63 9.55 22.15
CA VAL A 1097 9.64 10.47 21.61
C VAL A 1097 10.17 9.87 20.31
N CYS A 1098 10.20 10.67 19.25
CA CYS A 1098 10.71 10.25 17.95
C CYS A 1098 11.73 11.24 17.44
N CYS A 1099 12.86 10.75 16.94
CA CYS A 1099 13.83 11.55 16.20
C CYS A 1099 13.94 11.05 14.77
N THR A 1100 13.86 11.96 13.80
CA THR A 1100 13.92 11.65 12.36
C THR A 1100 15.01 12.46 11.68
N GLU A 1101 15.89 11.75 10.97
CA GLU A 1101 16.92 12.31 10.10
C GLU A 1101 16.55 12.09 8.64
N VAL A 1102 16.62 13.14 7.83
CA VAL A 1102 16.33 13.07 6.39
C VAL A 1102 17.49 13.62 5.57
N CYS A 1103 17.55 13.22 4.30
CA CYS A 1103 18.36 13.87 3.28
C CYS A 1103 17.49 14.23 2.07
N LEU A 1104 17.46 15.51 1.73
CA LEU A 1104 16.73 16.08 0.60
C LEU A 1104 17.70 16.37 -0.56
N ASP A 1105 17.40 15.85 -1.75
CA ASP A 1105 17.99 16.31 -3.01
C ASP A 1105 17.25 17.56 -3.48
N VAL A 1106 17.90 18.71 -3.34
CA VAL A 1106 17.30 20.03 -3.59
C VAL A 1106 16.96 20.19 -5.07
N LEU A 1107 17.66 19.54 -6.00
CA LEU A 1107 17.42 19.73 -7.44
C LEU A 1107 16.17 18.99 -7.94
N THR A 1108 15.74 17.95 -7.23
CA THR A 1108 14.70 17.03 -7.68
C THR A 1108 13.53 16.88 -6.71
N GLY A 1109 13.70 17.33 -5.47
CA GLY A 1109 12.73 17.17 -4.39
C GLY A 1109 12.66 15.75 -3.81
N GLN A 1110 13.44 14.81 -4.35
CA GLN A 1110 13.56 13.46 -3.79
C GLN A 1110 14.18 13.54 -2.40
N HIS A 1111 13.73 12.66 -1.50
CA HIS A 1111 14.29 12.57 -0.17
C HIS A 1111 14.44 11.12 0.27
N GLN A 1112 15.32 10.92 1.25
CA GLN A 1112 15.46 9.67 1.98
C GLN A 1112 15.30 9.93 3.47
N VAL A 1113 14.63 9.01 4.15
CA VAL A 1113 14.66 8.94 5.61
C VAL A 1113 15.89 8.14 6.01
N LEU A 1114 16.91 8.83 6.50
CA LEU A 1114 18.21 8.23 6.83
C LEU A 1114 18.13 7.39 8.10
N ARG A 1115 17.55 7.96 9.15
CA ARG A 1115 17.42 7.28 10.45
C ARG A 1115 16.18 7.73 11.18
N VAL A 1116 15.48 6.77 11.80
CA VAL A 1116 14.39 7.02 12.74
C VAL A 1116 14.66 6.27 14.02
N ASP A 1117 14.67 6.99 15.12
CA ASP A 1117 14.71 6.44 16.48
C ASP A 1117 13.34 6.71 17.12
N ILE A 1118 12.70 5.69 17.68
CA ILE A 1118 11.45 5.81 18.45
C ILE A 1118 11.67 5.24 19.85
N LEU A 1119 11.27 6.00 20.86
CA LEU A 1119 11.10 5.54 22.23
C LEU A 1119 9.62 5.65 22.60
N GLU A 1120 8.93 4.51 22.75
CA GLU A 1120 7.51 4.46 23.11
C GLU A 1120 7.30 3.81 24.48
N ASP A 1121 6.42 4.39 25.28
CA ASP A 1121 6.04 3.88 26.59
C ASP A 1121 4.97 2.79 26.46
N THR A 1122 5.41 1.54 26.37
CA THR A 1122 4.53 0.38 26.22
C THR A 1122 4.07 -0.23 27.55
N GLY A 1123 4.43 0.38 28.69
CA GLY A 1123 4.32 -0.28 30.00
C GLY A 1123 4.99 -1.66 29.99
N GLN A 1124 4.38 -2.63 30.67
CA GLN A 1124 4.74 -4.04 30.56
C GLN A 1124 4.02 -4.66 29.36
N SER A 1125 4.66 -4.63 28.18
CA SER A 1125 4.09 -5.18 26.94
C SER A 1125 3.62 -6.63 27.12
N ILE A 1126 2.40 -6.95 26.66
CA ILE A 1126 1.86 -8.33 26.71
C ILE A 1126 2.61 -9.24 25.73
N SER A 1127 2.98 -8.70 24.57
CA SER A 1127 3.57 -9.46 23.46
C SER A 1127 4.53 -8.54 22.68
N PRO A 1128 5.81 -8.44 23.11
CA PRO A 1128 6.73 -7.42 22.61
C PRO A 1128 6.93 -7.44 21.09
N ASN A 1129 7.07 -8.64 20.49
CA ASN A 1129 7.21 -8.79 19.04
C ASN A 1129 5.99 -8.26 18.25
N VAL A 1130 4.79 -8.45 18.79
CA VAL A 1130 3.55 -7.93 18.18
C VAL A 1130 3.51 -6.40 18.29
N ASP A 1131 3.90 -5.87 19.45
CA ASP A 1131 3.91 -4.43 19.75
C ASP A 1131 4.94 -3.65 18.91
N VAL A 1132 6.14 -4.20 18.72
CA VAL A 1132 7.14 -3.68 17.76
C VAL A 1132 6.52 -3.55 16.37
N GLY A 1133 5.87 -4.62 15.89
CA GLY A 1133 5.24 -4.59 14.57
C GLY A 1133 4.13 -3.54 14.46
N GLN A 1134 3.38 -3.28 15.53
CA GLN A 1134 2.38 -2.22 15.54
C GLN A 1134 3.02 -0.83 15.40
N ILE A 1135 4.11 -0.58 16.12
CA ILE A 1135 4.87 0.68 16.10
C ILE A 1135 5.47 0.94 14.71
N GLU A 1136 6.21 -0.02 14.16
CA GLU A 1136 6.82 0.09 12.82
C GLU A 1136 5.75 0.32 11.73
N GLY A 1137 4.66 -0.44 11.80
CA GLY A 1137 3.54 -0.33 10.89
C GLY A 1137 2.80 1.02 10.95
N ALA A 1138 2.56 1.51 12.17
CA ALA A 1138 1.89 2.79 12.40
C ALA A 1138 2.74 3.94 11.88
N PHE A 1139 4.04 3.95 12.20
CA PHE A 1139 4.96 4.97 11.76
C PHE A 1139 5.05 5.02 10.22
N VAL A 1140 5.21 3.88 9.54
CA VAL A 1140 5.29 3.85 8.06
C VAL A 1140 3.96 4.25 7.39
N MET A 1141 2.81 3.95 8.01
CA MET A 1141 1.52 4.46 7.54
C MET A 1141 1.42 5.99 7.67
N GLY A 1142 1.96 6.56 8.76
CA GLY A 1142 2.10 8.00 8.94
C GLY A 1142 3.12 8.64 7.99
N LEU A 1143 4.24 7.96 7.71
CA LEU A 1143 5.22 8.40 6.70
C LEU A 1143 4.54 8.61 5.34
N GLY A 1144 3.64 7.68 4.96
CA GLY A 1144 2.83 7.81 3.75
C GLY A 1144 1.92 9.04 3.76
N LEU A 1145 1.18 9.27 4.85
CA LEU A 1145 0.31 10.46 5.05
C LEU A 1145 1.09 11.76 4.82
N TRP A 1146 2.34 11.81 5.26
CA TRP A 1146 3.14 13.03 5.26
C TRP A 1146 3.99 13.23 4.00
N THR A 1147 4.19 12.21 3.16
CA THR A 1147 5.17 12.28 2.04
C THR A 1147 4.61 11.97 0.66
N CYS A 1148 3.77 10.95 0.49
CA CYS A 1148 3.48 10.43 -0.86
C CYS A 1148 2.01 10.09 -1.13
N GLU A 1149 1.20 9.87 -0.10
CA GLU A 1149 -0.22 9.53 -0.28
C GLU A 1149 -1.06 10.77 -0.56
N ARG A 1150 -1.79 10.77 -1.68
CA ARG A 1150 -2.61 11.91 -2.10
C ARG A 1150 -3.90 11.47 -2.81
N LEU A 1151 -5.02 12.02 -2.36
CA LEU A 1151 -6.32 11.90 -3.01
C LEU A 1151 -6.57 13.12 -3.87
N GLN A 1152 -6.92 12.92 -5.15
CA GLN A 1152 -7.21 14.00 -6.09
C GLN A 1152 -8.53 13.75 -6.79
N TYR A 1153 -9.36 14.79 -6.85
CA TYR A 1153 -10.71 14.73 -7.41
C TYR A 1153 -10.80 15.66 -8.62
N ALA A 1154 -11.54 15.23 -9.65
CA ALA A 1154 -11.97 16.11 -10.73
C ALA A 1154 -13.03 17.09 -10.24
N ARG A 1155 -13.27 18.17 -11.00
CA ARG A 1155 -14.35 19.14 -10.72
C ARG A 1155 -15.75 18.51 -10.67
N SER A 1156 -15.95 17.35 -11.31
CA SER A 1156 -17.20 16.58 -11.24
C SER A 1156 -17.40 15.82 -9.93
N GLY A 1157 -16.40 15.84 -9.02
CA GLY A 1157 -16.37 15.04 -7.80
C GLY A 1157 -15.80 13.63 -7.99
N ARG A 1158 -15.50 13.21 -9.22
CA ARG A 1158 -14.87 11.90 -9.49
C ARG A 1158 -13.46 11.85 -8.90
N LEU A 1159 -13.16 10.83 -8.11
CA LEU A 1159 -11.80 10.54 -7.66
C LEU A 1159 -10.94 10.06 -8.84
N LEU A 1160 -9.73 10.62 -8.98
CA LEU A 1160 -8.78 10.32 -10.06
C LEU A 1160 -7.61 9.45 -9.60
N THR A 1161 -7.32 9.44 -8.30
CA THR A 1161 -6.29 8.59 -7.70
C THR A 1161 -6.88 7.32 -7.07
N ASP A 1162 -7.60 6.53 -7.87
CA ASP A 1162 -8.41 5.36 -7.48
C ASP A 1162 -7.75 4.00 -7.77
N ARG A 1163 -6.48 3.97 -8.19
CA ARG A 1163 -5.77 2.77 -8.65
C ARG A 1163 -4.38 2.67 -8.03
N THR A 1164 -3.76 1.49 -8.13
CA THR A 1164 -2.36 1.29 -7.70
C THR A 1164 -1.36 2.11 -8.52
N TRP A 1165 -1.79 2.55 -9.70
CA TRP A 1165 -1.04 3.41 -10.61
C TRP A 1165 -1.01 4.88 -10.17
N THR A 1166 -2.03 5.35 -9.47
CA THR A 1166 -2.24 6.78 -9.17
C THR A 1166 -2.21 7.08 -7.67
N TYR A 1167 -2.51 6.11 -6.79
CA TYR A 1167 -2.35 6.24 -5.33
C TYR A 1167 -1.13 5.45 -4.82
N LYS A 1168 -0.23 6.13 -4.10
CA LYS A 1168 1.11 5.62 -3.79
C LYS A 1168 1.39 5.56 -2.27
N PRO A 1169 1.05 4.46 -1.58
CA PRO A 1169 1.58 4.23 -0.24
C PRO A 1169 3.10 3.93 -0.28
N PRO A 1170 3.82 4.08 0.83
CA PRO A 1170 5.24 3.72 0.93
C PRO A 1170 5.49 2.23 0.62
N GLY A 1171 6.58 1.96 -0.12
CA GLY A 1171 7.16 0.65 -0.38
C GLY A 1171 8.36 0.35 0.52
N ALA A 1172 8.96 -0.83 0.34
CA ALA A 1172 10.07 -1.30 1.18
C ALA A 1172 11.34 -0.41 1.09
N LEU A 1173 11.53 0.32 -0.02
CA LEU A 1173 12.68 1.22 -0.21
C LEU A 1173 12.41 2.67 0.24
N ASP A 1174 11.20 2.95 0.72
CA ASP A 1174 10.81 4.27 1.26
C ASP A 1174 10.97 4.34 2.78
N ILE A 1175 11.07 3.20 3.48
CA ILE A 1175 11.20 3.15 4.95
C ILE A 1175 12.55 3.74 5.40
N PRO A 1176 12.70 4.11 6.70
CA PRO A 1176 13.97 4.56 7.24
C PRO A 1176 15.11 3.57 6.93
N ILE A 1177 16.26 4.08 6.53
CA ILE A 1177 17.44 3.25 6.24
C ILE A 1177 17.94 2.59 7.53
N ASP A 1178 18.00 3.34 8.64
CA ASP A 1178 18.22 2.83 9.99
C ASP A 1178 16.95 3.05 10.82
N PHE A 1179 16.24 1.97 11.18
CA PHE A 1179 14.95 2.05 11.88
C PHE A 1179 15.02 1.41 13.28
N ARG A 1180 14.99 2.23 14.34
CA ARG A 1180 15.20 1.76 15.72
C ARG A 1180 13.97 1.96 16.59
N ILE A 1181 13.49 0.88 17.19
CA ILE A 1181 12.35 0.87 18.10
C ILE A 1181 12.81 0.51 19.50
N ASN A 1182 12.57 1.39 20.47
CA ASN A 1182 12.92 1.18 21.86
C ASN A 1182 11.67 1.31 22.74
N PHE A 1183 11.48 0.36 23.64
CA PHE A 1183 10.45 0.46 24.67
C PHE A 1183 11.03 1.19 25.89
N ARG A 1184 10.22 2.03 26.54
CA ARG A 1184 10.62 2.69 27.77
C ARG A 1184 10.92 1.66 28.87
N ARG A 1185 12.17 1.61 29.33
CA ARG A 1185 12.62 0.73 30.43
C ARG A 1185 11.93 1.08 31.74
N ASN A 1186 11.68 0.05 32.55
CA ASN A 1186 11.11 0.17 33.90
C ASN A 1186 9.78 0.97 33.98
N SER A 1187 9.05 1.08 32.87
CA SER A 1187 7.74 1.73 32.88
C SER A 1187 6.71 0.83 33.53
N THR A 1188 5.95 1.35 34.50
CA THR A 1188 4.84 0.65 35.13
C THR A 1188 3.54 1.41 34.90
N ASN A 1189 2.50 0.69 34.44
CA ASN A 1189 1.17 1.26 34.24
C ASN A 1189 0.16 0.58 35.18
N ASN A 1190 -0.10 1.14 36.36
CA ASN A 1190 -1.07 0.53 37.27
C ASN A 1190 -2.53 0.59 36.78
N ALA A 1191 -2.83 1.42 35.78
CA ALA A 1191 -4.15 1.52 35.15
C ALA A 1191 -4.34 0.56 33.95
N GLY A 1192 -3.24 0.11 33.34
CA GLY A 1192 -3.23 -0.80 32.21
C GLY A 1192 -3.55 -2.23 32.60
N VAL A 1193 -4.14 -3.00 31.69
CA VAL A 1193 -4.46 -4.41 31.94
C VAL A 1193 -3.14 -5.20 32.01
N LEU A 1194 -2.86 -5.85 33.15
CA LEU A 1194 -1.55 -6.48 33.40
C LEU A 1194 -0.37 -5.52 33.19
N ARG A 1195 -0.58 -4.23 33.51
CA ARG A 1195 0.41 -3.16 33.37
C ARG A 1195 0.85 -2.84 31.95
N SER A 1196 0.12 -3.30 30.93
CA SER A 1196 0.42 -2.96 29.54
C SER A 1196 0.03 -1.53 29.17
N LYS A 1197 0.50 -1.08 28.00
CA LYS A 1197 -0.03 0.08 27.29
C LYS A 1197 -0.30 -0.25 25.83
N ALA A 1198 -1.22 0.50 25.25
CA ALA A 1198 -1.62 0.37 23.87
C ALA A 1198 -0.52 0.83 22.88
N THR A 1199 -0.36 0.10 21.78
CA THR A 1199 0.63 0.34 20.70
C THR A 1199 -0.02 0.43 19.32
N GLY A 1200 -1.35 0.25 19.27
CA GLY A 1200 -2.12 0.07 18.03
C GLY A 1200 -2.17 1.33 17.16
N GLU A 1201 -2.06 2.53 17.71
CA GLU A 1201 -2.20 3.82 17.03
C GLU A 1201 -1.06 4.83 17.30
N PRO A 1202 -0.45 4.88 18.50
CA PRO A 1202 0.44 5.97 18.91
C PRO A 1202 1.56 6.32 17.91
N ALA A 1203 2.38 5.37 17.45
CA ALA A 1203 3.51 5.69 16.58
C ALA A 1203 3.16 6.30 15.20
N LEU A 1204 1.89 6.26 14.75
CA LEU A 1204 1.46 7.01 13.57
C LEU A 1204 1.56 8.53 13.80
N VAL A 1205 1.26 8.97 15.02
CA VAL A 1205 1.29 10.37 15.45
C VAL A 1205 2.72 10.92 15.40
N LEU A 1206 3.70 10.12 15.84
CA LEU A 1206 5.12 10.46 15.83
C LEU A 1206 5.71 10.64 14.42
N ALA A 1207 5.04 10.12 13.38
CA ALA A 1207 5.52 10.26 12.01
C ALA A 1207 5.56 11.72 11.53
N VAL A 1208 4.89 12.66 12.22
CA VAL A 1208 5.00 14.09 11.90
C VAL A 1208 6.44 14.61 11.99
N ALA A 1209 7.33 13.96 12.76
CA ALA A 1209 8.76 14.28 12.79
C ALA A 1209 9.40 14.38 11.38
N VAL A 1210 8.89 13.60 10.40
CA VAL A 1210 9.38 13.68 9.02
C VAL A 1210 9.10 15.03 8.37
N THR A 1211 7.94 15.64 8.63
CA THR A 1211 7.61 16.97 8.06
C THR A 1211 8.48 18.03 8.68
N LEU A 1212 8.74 17.95 10.00
CA LEU A 1212 9.62 18.89 10.69
C LEU A 1212 11.04 18.81 10.13
N ALA A 1213 11.57 17.59 9.97
CA ALA A 1213 12.91 17.38 9.42
C ALA A 1213 13.00 17.84 7.96
N LEU A 1214 12.01 17.51 7.12
CA LEU A 1214 11.99 17.98 5.72
C LEU A 1214 11.85 19.50 5.63
N HIS A 1215 11.08 20.15 6.52
CA HIS A 1215 10.95 21.60 6.57
C HIS A 1215 12.30 22.28 6.85
N GLU A 1216 13.07 21.77 7.81
CA GLU A 1216 14.42 22.28 8.09
C GLU A 1216 15.38 22.06 6.90
N ALA A 1217 15.34 20.87 6.27
CA ALA A 1217 16.15 20.61 5.08
C ALA A 1217 15.79 21.52 3.90
N LEU A 1218 14.50 21.88 3.76
CA LEU A 1218 14.00 22.84 2.77
C LEU A 1218 14.55 24.25 3.02
N LEU A 1219 14.50 24.74 4.26
CA LEU A 1219 15.07 26.05 4.63
C LEU A 1219 16.56 26.10 4.31
N GLU A 1220 17.33 25.08 4.71
CA GLU A 1220 18.73 24.97 4.37
C GLU A 1220 18.99 24.93 2.85
N GLY A 1221 18.11 24.30 2.07
CA GLY A 1221 18.19 24.27 0.61
C GLY A 1221 17.91 25.62 -0.03
N ARG A 1222 16.94 26.39 0.51
CA ARG A 1222 16.55 27.71 0.00
C ARG A 1222 17.66 28.75 0.11
N LYS A 1223 18.55 28.64 1.09
CA LYS A 1223 19.73 29.50 1.23
C LYS A 1223 20.61 29.49 -0.03
N GLU A 1224 20.71 28.36 -0.72
CA GLU A 1224 21.51 28.24 -1.96
C GLU A 1224 20.87 28.97 -3.16
N PHE A 1225 19.58 29.30 -3.07
CA PHE A 1225 18.88 30.16 -4.03
C PHE A 1225 18.84 31.63 -3.58
N GLY A 1226 19.58 31.99 -2.52
CA GLY A 1226 19.64 33.36 -1.99
C GLY A 1226 18.31 33.83 -1.40
N TYR A 1227 17.55 32.92 -0.80
CA TYR A 1227 16.42 33.29 0.06
C TYR A 1227 16.91 33.47 1.50
N GLU A 1228 16.40 34.50 2.17
CA GLU A 1228 16.60 34.72 3.61
C GLU A 1228 15.45 34.09 4.38
N ASP A 1229 15.75 33.50 5.55
CA ASP A 1229 14.78 32.80 6.39
C ASP A 1229 14.26 33.72 7.51
N HIS A 1230 13.77 34.90 7.13
CA HIS A 1230 13.17 35.85 8.08
C HIS A 1230 11.73 35.50 8.45
N ASP A 1231 10.98 34.98 7.47
CA ASP A 1231 9.59 34.57 7.63
C ASP A 1231 9.46 33.04 7.60
N TRP A 1232 8.41 32.53 8.24
CA TRP A 1232 8.10 31.12 8.21
C TRP A 1232 7.71 30.65 6.80
N LEU A 1233 8.41 29.64 6.27
CA LEU A 1233 8.07 29.01 5.00
C LEU A 1233 6.80 28.15 5.12
N HIS A 1234 5.74 28.54 4.42
CA HIS A 1234 4.56 27.69 4.27
C HIS A 1234 4.82 26.56 3.26
N VAL A 1235 4.46 25.33 3.61
CA VAL A 1235 4.56 24.14 2.74
C VAL A 1235 3.26 23.37 2.85
N ASP A 1236 2.60 23.15 1.72
CA ASP A 1236 1.38 22.34 1.64
C ASP A 1236 1.66 20.89 2.03
N THR A 1237 0.78 20.28 2.81
CA THR A 1237 0.84 18.85 3.13
C THR A 1237 0.10 18.01 2.08
N PRO A 1238 0.56 16.79 1.78
CA PRO A 1238 1.80 16.16 2.26
C PRO A 1238 3.06 16.86 1.69
N TYR A 1239 4.22 16.66 2.33
CA TYR A 1239 5.55 17.05 1.84
C TYR A 1239 5.99 16.13 0.67
N SER A 1240 5.12 16.09 -0.34
CA SER A 1240 5.37 15.44 -1.62
C SER A 1240 6.44 16.18 -2.40
N ILE A 1241 7.03 15.49 -3.37
CA ILE A 1241 7.99 16.11 -4.31
C ILE A 1241 7.40 17.38 -4.92
N GLU A 1242 6.10 17.40 -5.25
CA GLU A 1242 5.46 18.60 -5.77
C GLU A 1242 5.53 19.79 -4.81
N ASN A 1243 5.11 19.58 -3.56
CA ASN A 1243 5.02 20.65 -2.57
C ASN A 1243 6.41 21.09 -2.09
N ILE A 1244 7.37 20.16 -2.01
CA ILE A 1244 8.79 20.43 -1.80
C ILE A 1244 9.34 21.32 -2.91
N MET A 1245 9.12 20.96 -4.18
CA MET A 1245 9.65 21.71 -5.33
C MET A 1245 9.04 23.11 -5.42
N LYS A 1246 7.73 23.25 -5.14
CA LYS A 1246 7.08 24.57 -5.03
C LYS A 1246 7.71 25.41 -3.92
N ALA A 1247 7.94 24.82 -2.74
CA ALA A 1247 8.51 25.51 -1.58
C ALA A 1247 9.98 25.88 -1.76
N LEU A 1248 10.77 25.09 -2.49
CA LEU A 1248 12.17 25.42 -2.80
C LEU A 1248 12.28 26.64 -3.74
N ALA A 1249 11.31 26.84 -4.63
CA ALA A 1249 11.23 27.97 -5.56
C ALA A 1249 12.55 28.21 -6.33
N HIS A 1250 12.98 27.23 -7.12
CA HIS A 1250 14.30 27.25 -7.77
C HIS A 1250 14.57 28.52 -8.58
N LYS A 1251 15.77 29.08 -8.40
CA LYS A 1251 16.33 30.11 -9.27
C LYS A 1251 17.38 29.49 -10.18
N ILE A 1252 17.10 29.45 -11.48
CA ILE A 1252 17.98 28.87 -12.51
C ILE A 1252 19.35 29.55 -12.53
N GLN A 1253 19.42 30.82 -12.13
CA GLN A 1253 20.66 31.60 -12.02
C GLN A 1253 21.64 31.02 -10.97
N SER A 1254 21.15 30.23 -10.02
CA SER A 1254 21.98 29.54 -9.03
C SER A 1254 22.62 28.26 -9.58
N PHE A 1255 22.20 27.77 -10.74
CA PHE A 1255 22.79 26.58 -11.36
C PHE A 1255 24.11 26.93 -12.05
N LYS A 1256 25.18 26.95 -11.26
CA LYS A 1256 26.56 27.29 -11.69
C LYS A 1256 27.50 26.13 -11.43
N LEU A 1257 28.64 26.12 -12.11
CA LEU A 1257 29.71 25.14 -11.90
C LEU A 1257 30.74 25.67 -10.90
N GLN A 1258 30.94 26.99 -10.81
CA GLN A 1258 31.93 27.63 -9.91
C GLN A 1258 31.28 28.47 -8.80
#